data_AF-A0A2A6D0M5-F1
#
_entry.id   AF-A0A2A6D0M5-F1
#
_cell.length_a   1.000
_cell.length_b   1.000
_cell.length_c   1.000
_cell.angle_alpha   90.00
_cell.angle_beta   90.00
_cell.angle_gamma   90.00
#
_symmetry.space_group_name_H-M   'P 1'
#
loop_
_entity.id
_entity.type
_entity.pdbx_description
1 polymer ?
#
loop_
_entity_poly.entity_id
_entity_poly.type
_entity_poly.pdbx_seq_one_letter_code
_entity_poly.pdbx_strand_id
1 'polypeptide(L)'
;MGTDIAMRSLILVSLCFLLARAWEEISTDVEVDTPRGRLKGRHVNFGSNTTDFYYGEADIFLGIPYVLPPQRFKRPVANCQYTNDGSTLTVQQYGPSCYQAGKGCPDENSIPMSEDCLTLNVFTPDVTSNYKYPVMVYIHGGGLMYGCAAEYPYDGAVVNMVNRGVVVVTIQYRLSTLGFFTTYTEDFPSNLGMLDQVEALRWVKDQISHFGGDPFRITIFGQSAGGASVSAHTFSPLSQDLFQQAIMESGVALTTFEGSLGYDNLSRKRAQEICKVSQADFDNGKWDKMSDCLYKSDPKDLVKLDTVNIIGWKISAGDDFMPDIPNHLAPFRNNIPVLIGSMHDEWAYYDMQLMNLGIAQYDNYSREMFEFEYDVLGGFLAERKVDMLKILEDVYAGVEAPDYDHNLWMRAMSGAFTSAAFTSFIQRDFMDYLANGNKRMWLYEMTYPKAIGRIYDLPNFPEAVFHTAEVSYLWKRKKQFNEAVSTGYINQDDYDLSEWFGATWTNFAKYGQPYLNDEWPNIPTTGPETYMEITGPKPVININNGYKTRDNIIWNQVLVALHGDFFPAQFSTPRFSKEDFDKIKANASLQDGVCSMNDPTQQPPTMKSTISSMMPTTEFISSTLSYFSTTTTSSSVSTDVEVDTPRGRLKGRHVNFGSNTSDFYYGEADIFLGIPYVLPPQRFKRSVANCQYTNDGSTLTVQQYGPACYQAGNGCPDENAPMSEDCLTLNVFTPDVNSNYKYPVMLYIHGGGLMFGCAGEYPYDGAIANLVNRGVVVVTFQYRLSTLGFFTTYTEDFPSNLGMLDQVEALRWVKDQISHFGGDPFRITLFGQSAGAASVSAHTYSPLSQDLFQQAITESCVALATFEGSLGYDNLSRKRAQELCHVSQVDFDTGKWDKMSDCLYKMDPKDLVKLDAINVIGWKISSGDDFMPDIPNHLAPFRNNIPILMGSMHDEWSYYDMTMMSLGIAQYDNYTREMFEFEFNILGSFLGDRKKDMLKILEDVYAGVEAPDDDHNLWMRAMSGVAFTSAAFTSFMQRDFQDYLANGNKRMWLYLMTYPKAIGRLYDLPGFPDAVFHNAELAYLWKMKKQFNEAVSTGYVNNDDYDLSEWFGATWTNFAKYGRPCLNDDWPNIPTSGPEIYMDITGPKPVIRNNGFMSTDNIIWNQVLVALHGDFFPAQFSTPRFSKEDFDKIKASASLQDGVCAMNDPTQQLPITTMKSTITTMLTTTEFISSTLSYFSTTTTSSSLLFGWNSIIFVLLVLIR
;
A
#
# COMPACT_ATOMS: atom_id res chain seq x y z
N MET A 1 -32.11 -60.92 11.32
CA MET A 1 -30.92 -60.12 10.96
C MET A 1 -31.16 -58.60 10.95
N GLY A 2 -32.30 -58.07 11.43
CA GLY A 2 -32.61 -56.62 11.35
C GLY A 2 -32.47 -55.81 12.64
N THR A 3 -32.12 -56.41 13.77
CA THR A 3 -32.28 -55.80 15.11
C THR A 3 -30.99 -55.60 15.91
N ASP A 4 -29.89 -56.26 15.54
CA ASP A 4 -28.61 -56.22 16.28
C ASP A 4 -27.82 -54.92 16.03
N ILE A 5 -27.93 -54.37 14.81
CA ILE A 5 -27.12 -53.23 14.34
C ILE A 5 -27.54 -51.93 15.05
N ALA A 6 -28.85 -51.62 15.08
CA ALA A 6 -29.37 -50.39 15.67
C ALA A 6 -29.01 -50.25 17.17
N MET A 7 -29.01 -51.36 17.91
CA MET A 7 -28.70 -51.35 19.34
C MET A 7 -27.20 -51.14 19.61
N ARG A 8 -26.32 -51.66 18.73
CA ARG A 8 -24.87 -51.38 18.78
C ARG A 8 -24.56 -49.92 18.44
N SER A 9 -25.21 -49.36 17.43
CA SER A 9 -25.04 -47.94 17.07
C SER A 9 -25.47 -47.00 18.20
N LEU A 10 -26.59 -47.27 18.87
CA LEU A 10 -27.05 -46.48 20.02
C LEU A 10 -26.09 -46.55 21.22
N ILE A 11 -25.50 -47.73 21.49
CA ILE A 11 -24.51 -47.90 22.56
C ILE A 11 -23.20 -47.18 22.20
N LEU A 12 -22.73 -47.26 20.95
CA LEU A 12 -21.56 -46.52 20.48
C LEU A 12 -21.75 -45.00 20.57
N VAL A 13 -22.88 -44.47 20.08
CA VAL A 13 -23.20 -43.04 20.21
C VAL A 13 -23.26 -42.60 21.67
N SER A 14 -23.88 -43.41 22.55
CA SER A 14 -23.95 -43.11 23.99
C SER A 14 -22.57 -43.13 24.67
N LEU A 15 -21.68 -44.04 24.27
CA LEU A 15 -20.29 -44.08 24.73
C LEU A 15 -19.48 -42.91 24.19
N CYS A 16 -19.67 -42.49 22.94
CA CYS A 16 -19.06 -41.27 22.41
C CYS A 16 -19.52 -40.02 23.17
N PHE A 17 -20.80 -39.90 23.52
CA PHE A 17 -21.30 -38.79 24.35
C PHE A 17 -20.78 -38.83 25.80
N LEU A 18 -20.52 -40.02 26.36
CA LEU A 18 -19.93 -40.14 27.70
C LEU A 18 -18.41 -39.94 27.71
N LEU A 19 -17.71 -40.29 26.63
CA LEU A 19 -16.28 -40.03 26.45
C LEU A 19 -16.00 -38.56 26.08
N ALA A 20 -16.88 -37.92 25.30
CA ALA A 20 -16.83 -36.48 25.07
C ALA A 20 -17.01 -35.68 26.38
N ARG A 21 -17.83 -36.21 27.31
CA ARG A 21 -17.98 -35.67 28.67
C ARG A 21 -16.85 -36.03 29.65
N ALA A 22 -15.90 -36.85 29.24
CA ALA A 22 -14.71 -37.12 30.05
C ALA A 22 -13.58 -36.09 29.82
N TRP A 23 -13.81 -35.12 28.92
CA TRP A 23 -12.90 -34.00 28.59
C TRP A 23 -13.66 -32.65 28.59
N GLU A 24 -14.70 -32.50 29.43
CA GLU A 24 -15.19 -31.17 29.79
C GLU A 24 -14.12 -30.51 30.68
N GLU A 25 -13.52 -29.39 30.23
CA GLU A 25 -12.59 -28.60 31.05
C GLU A 25 -13.25 -28.21 32.37
N ILE A 26 -12.58 -28.46 33.50
CA ILE A 26 -13.05 -27.94 34.79
C ILE A 26 -12.71 -26.45 34.83
N SER A 27 -13.58 -25.65 34.22
CA SER A 27 -13.47 -24.20 34.21
C SER A 27 -14.47 -23.55 35.15
N THR A 28 -14.00 -22.65 36.01
CA THR A 28 -14.81 -21.87 36.95
C THR A 28 -14.65 -20.38 36.68
N ASP A 29 -15.71 -19.61 36.91
CA ASP A 29 -15.71 -18.16 36.72
C ASP A 29 -14.67 -17.46 37.60
N VAL A 30 -13.93 -16.50 37.04
CA VAL A 30 -12.97 -15.64 37.76
C VAL A 30 -13.29 -14.18 37.41
N GLU A 31 -13.39 -13.30 38.42
CA GLU A 31 -13.68 -11.87 38.22
C GLU A 31 -12.49 -10.98 38.63
N VAL A 32 -12.24 -9.92 37.85
CA VAL A 32 -11.20 -8.91 38.09
C VAL A 32 -11.81 -7.50 38.01
N ASP A 33 -11.62 -6.73 39.09
CA ASP A 33 -11.96 -5.31 39.15
C ASP A 33 -10.78 -4.47 38.63
N THR A 34 -11.01 -3.65 37.61
CA THR A 34 -10.03 -2.68 37.05
C THR A 34 -10.58 -1.25 37.09
N PRO A 35 -9.73 -0.20 36.96
CA PRO A 35 -10.20 1.18 36.79
C PRO A 35 -11.10 1.38 35.56
N ARG A 36 -10.94 0.53 34.54
CA ARG A 36 -11.74 0.53 33.30
C ARG A 36 -13.04 -0.28 33.42
N GLY A 37 -13.33 -0.89 34.58
CA GLY A 37 -14.53 -1.70 34.82
C GLY A 37 -14.21 -3.14 35.23
N ARG A 38 -15.25 -3.99 35.25
CA ARG A 38 -15.18 -5.35 35.80
C ARG A 38 -15.20 -6.39 34.68
N LEU A 39 -14.32 -7.38 34.79
CA LEU A 39 -14.13 -8.43 33.78
C LEU A 39 -14.35 -9.81 34.40
N LYS A 40 -15.00 -10.71 33.66
CA LYS A 40 -15.26 -12.11 34.05
C LYS A 40 -14.59 -13.06 33.07
N GLY A 41 -13.43 -13.57 33.45
CA GLY A 41 -12.69 -14.64 32.77
C GLY A 41 -13.06 -16.02 33.31
N ARG A 42 -12.20 -17.00 33.07
CA ARG A 42 -12.35 -18.37 33.59
C ARG A 42 -11.01 -18.95 34.04
N HIS A 43 -11.02 -19.68 35.15
CA HIS A 43 -9.94 -20.56 35.53
C HIS A 43 -9.93 -21.78 34.60
N VAL A 44 -8.76 -22.34 34.29
CA VAL A 44 -8.60 -23.63 33.58
C VAL A 44 -7.56 -24.49 34.30
N ASN A 45 -7.83 -25.79 34.40
CA ASN A 45 -6.92 -26.77 35.00
C ASN A 45 -6.89 -28.04 34.13
N PHE A 46 -5.71 -28.35 33.61
CA PHE A 46 -5.42 -29.51 32.74
C PHE A 46 -4.86 -30.72 33.52
N GLY A 47 -4.83 -30.65 34.85
CA GLY A 47 -4.18 -31.62 35.73
C GLY A 47 -2.66 -31.43 35.84
N SER A 48 -2.05 -32.02 36.87
CA SER A 48 -0.62 -31.87 37.18
C SER A 48 0.29 -32.94 36.57
N ASN A 49 -0.21 -33.74 35.62
CA ASN A 49 0.52 -34.86 35.04
C ASN A 49 1.37 -34.42 33.84
N THR A 50 2.68 -34.28 34.04
CA THR A 50 3.61 -33.80 33.00
C THR A 50 3.87 -34.80 31.86
N THR A 51 3.23 -35.99 31.86
CA THR A 51 3.22 -36.89 30.69
C THR A 51 2.09 -36.57 29.69
N ASP A 52 1.10 -35.79 30.11
CA ASP A 52 0.00 -35.39 29.24
C ASP A 52 0.42 -34.18 28.40
N PHE A 53 -0.13 -34.07 27.18
CA PHE A 53 0.33 -33.10 26.18
C PHE A 53 0.21 -31.64 26.67
N TYR A 54 -0.89 -31.36 27.38
CA TYR A 54 -1.15 -30.13 28.13
C TYR A 54 -1.31 -30.47 29.61
N TYR A 55 -0.74 -29.66 30.49
CA TYR A 55 -0.79 -29.82 31.95
C TYR A 55 -0.69 -28.45 32.64
N GLY A 56 -1.08 -28.37 33.91
CA GLY A 56 -1.05 -27.17 34.75
C GLY A 56 -2.36 -26.40 34.81
N GLU A 57 -2.32 -25.19 35.35
CA GLU A 57 -3.51 -24.37 35.64
C GLU A 57 -3.22 -22.87 35.52
N ALA A 58 -4.25 -22.09 35.19
CA ALA A 58 -4.16 -20.63 35.05
C ALA A 58 -5.54 -19.97 35.08
N ASP A 59 -5.57 -18.67 35.38
CA ASP A 59 -6.72 -17.83 35.09
C ASP A 59 -6.56 -17.24 33.68
N ILE A 60 -7.59 -17.38 32.84
CA ILE A 60 -7.59 -16.91 31.46
C ILE A 60 -8.77 -15.97 31.19
N PHE A 61 -8.45 -14.86 30.55
CA PHE A 61 -9.41 -13.83 30.11
C PHE A 61 -9.22 -13.70 28.61
N LEU A 62 -10.27 -13.98 27.84
CA LEU A 62 -10.23 -14.04 26.39
C LEU A 62 -11.13 -12.93 25.81
N GLY A 63 -10.62 -12.18 24.83
CA GLY A 63 -11.40 -11.13 24.17
C GLY A 63 -11.62 -9.83 24.99
N ILE A 64 -10.65 -9.38 25.79
CA ILE A 64 -10.76 -8.10 26.53
C ILE A 64 -10.55 -6.91 25.57
N PRO A 65 -11.53 -6.02 25.34
CA PRO A 65 -11.34 -4.84 24.49
C PRO A 65 -10.46 -3.79 25.18
N TYR A 66 -9.28 -3.52 24.63
CA TYR A 66 -8.35 -2.54 25.20
C TYR A 66 -8.57 -1.11 24.65
N VAL A 67 -9.27 -1.00 23.52
CA VAL A 67 -9.79 0.25 22.92
C VAL A 67 -11.32 0.27 22.94
N LEU A 68 -11.91 1.44 22.67
CA LEU A 68 -13.36 1.55 22.45
C LEU A 68 -13.85 0.65 21.30
N PRO A 69 -15.13 0.20 21.33
CA PRO A 69 -15.86 -0.35 20.19
C PRO A 69 -15.54 0.49 18.96
N PRO A 70 -14.78 -0.08 18.05
CA PRO A 70 -13.92 0.78 17.30
C PRO A 70 -14.79 1.47 16.18
N GLN A 71 -14.61 2.78 15.90
CA GLN A 71 -15.16 3.51 14.72
C GLN A 71 -14.08 4.08 13.76
N ARG A 72 -14.35 4.47 12.51
CA ARG A 72 -13.41 3.98 11.47
C ARG A 72 -12.09 4.66 11.14
N PHE A 73 -11.02 3.87 11.40
CA PHE A 73 -9.65 3.85 10.86
C PHE A 73 -8.61 4.68 11.66
N LYS A 74 -8.77 4.85 12.98
CA LYS A 74 -8.19 5.99 13.77
C LYS A 74 -7.12 5.68 14.85
N ARG A 75 -6.57 6.67 15.62
CA ARG A 75 -5.67 6.44 16.84
C ARG A 75 -6.41 5.62 17.91
N PRO A 76 -6.11 4.33 18.17
CA PRO A 76 -6.69 3.51 19.24
C PRO A 76 -7.01 4.29 20.51
N VAL A 77 -8.26 4.72 20.60
CA VAL A 77 -8.75 5.47 21.74
C VAL A 77 -9.00 4.46 22.83
N ALA A 78 -8.07 4.47 23.79
CA ALA A 78 -8.02 3.61 24.95
C ALA A 78 -9.41 3.45 25.57
N ASN A 79 -9.81 2.22 25.83
CA ASN A 79 -11.10 1.97 26.46
C ASN A 79 -11.03 2.42 27.92
N CYS A 80 -11.55 3.59 28.26
CA CYS A 80 -11.62 4.01 29.65
C CYS A 80 -12.76 3.30 30.42
N GLN A 81 -13.75 2.66 29.75
CA GLN A 81 -14.89 1.98 30.39
C GLN A 81 -15.44 0.78 29.56
N TYR A 82 -15.21 -0.45 30.04
CA TYR A 82 -15.69 -1.69 29.38
C TYR A 82 -17.21 -1.79 29.26
N THR A 83 -17.97 -1.17 30.16
CA THR A 83 -19.44 -1.20 30.17
C THR A 83 -20.02 0.16 30.59
N ASN A 84 -21.00 0.66 29.81
CA ASN A 84 -21.64 1.96 30.03
C ASN A 84 -22.52 2.04 31.30
N ASP A 85 -22.81 0.90 31.94
CA ASP A 85 -23.65 0.77 33.13
C ASP A 85 -22.89 0.21 34.35
N GLY A 86 -21.59 -0.09 34.23
CA GLY A 86 -20.80 -0.72 35.28
C GLY A 86 -21.10 -2.21 35.52
N SER A 87 -21.81 -2.88 34.60
CA SER A 87 -21.96 -4.34 34.60
C SER A 87 -20.62 -5.05 34.33
N THR A 88 -20.54 -6.34 34.66
CA THR A 88 -19.33 -7.14 34.44
C THR A 88 -19.30 -7.67 33.00
N LEU A 89 -18.29 -7.28 32.22
CA LEU A 89 -18.09 -7.80 30.86
C LEU A 89 -17.53 -9.23 30.92
N THR A 90 -18.12 -10.16 30.17
CA THR A 90 -17.68 -11.56 30.13
C THR A 90 -16.66 -11.77 29.01
N VAL A 91 -15.49 -12.28 29.38
CA VAL A 91 -14.28 -12.43 28.54
C VAL A 91 -13.77 -13.87 28.66
N GLN A 92 -14.59 -14.82 28.18
CA GLN A 92 -14.39 -16.28 28.32
C GLN A 92 -14.19 -17.03 27.00
N GLN A 93 -14.37 -16.35 25.86
CA GLN A 93 -14.16 -16.84 24.51
C GLN A 93 -13.21 -15.87 23.79
N TYR A 94 -12.43 -16.35 22.83
CA TYR A 94 -11.57 -15.45 22.05
C TYR A 94 -12.38 -14.31 21.47
N GLY A 95 -11.80 -13.10 21.53
CA GLY A 95 -12.25 -12.03 20.66
C GLY A 95 -12.23 -12.52 19.22
N PRO A 96 -13.15 -12.04 18.37
CA PRO A 96 -13.19 -12.44 16.98
C PRO A 96 -11.83 -12.31 16.30
N SER A 97 -11.55 -13.16 15.31
CA SER A 97 -10.39 -12.96 14.46
C SER A 97 -10.51 -11.62 13.76
N CYS A 98 -9.40 -11.14 13.25
CA CYS A 98 -9.42 -9.96 12.45
C CYS A 98 -9.29 -10.36 10.98
N TYR A 99 -10.14 -9.83 10.08
CA TYR A 99 -10.19 -10.38 8.71
C TYR A 99 -8.82 -10.28 8.05
N GLN A 100 -8.59 -11.32 7.28
CA GLN A 100 -7.35 -11.76 6.66
C GLN A 100 -7.79 -12.65 5.49
N ALA A 101 -6.95 -12.81 4.49
CA ALA A 101 -7.36 -13.54 3.30
C ALA A 101 -7.26 -15.05 3.44
N GLY A 102 -8.25 -15.61 4.15
CA GLY A 102 -8.40 -17.04 4.36
C GLY A 102 -7.74 -17.53 5.65
N LYS A 103 -7.08 -18.69 5.55
CA LYS A 103 -7.02 -19.69 6.63
C LYS A 103 -5.92 -19.52 7.67
N GLY A 104 -5.59 -18.28 8.04
CA GLY A 104 -4.62 -18.04 9.13
C GLY A 104 -5.15 -18.34 10.53
N CYS A 105 -6.46 -18.37 10.73
CA CYS A 105 -7.07 -18.75 12.01
C CYS A 105 -7.53 -20.21 12.04
N PRO A 106 -7.44 -20.91 13.20
CA PRO A 106 -7.95 -22.27 13.35
C PRO A 106 -9.48 -22.35 13.14
N ASP A 107 -9.89 -23.18 12.16
CA ASP A 107 -11.29 -23.46 11.80
C ASP A 107 -12.20 -22.22 11.70
N GLU A 108 -12.15 -21.56 10.54
CA GLU A 108 -12.93 -20.36 10.15
C GLU A 108 -14.44 -20.44 10.45
N ASN A 109 -15.00 -21.65 10.64
CA ASN A 109 -16.40 -21.85 11.01
C ASN A 109 -16.68 -21.53 12.50
N SER A 110 -15.62 -21.34 13.31
CA SER A 110 -15.69 -21.26 14.78
C SER A 110 -15.20 -19.92 15.35
N ILE A 111 -14.16 -19.34 14.76
CA ILE A 111 -13.71 -17.98 15.08
C ILE A 111 -14.26 -17.05 13.99
N PRO A 112 -15.36 -16.30 14.26
CA PRO A 112 -15.81 -15.29 13.32
C PRO A 112 -14.75 -14.20 13.26
N MET A 113 -14.70 -13.49 12.15
CA MET A 113 -14.00 -12.23 12.11
C MET A 113 -14.97 -11.13 12.63
N SER A 114 -14.54 -10.17 13.49
CA SER A 114 -15.38 -9.04 13.96
C SER A 114 -14.62 -7.71 14.03
N GLU A 115 -15.23 -6.54 13.72
CA GLU A 115 -14.52 -5.31 13.25
C GLU A 115 -14.29 -4.36 14.41
N ASP A 116 -15.07 -4.57 15.45
CA ASP A 116 -14.60 -4.85 16.79
C ASP A 116 -13.90 -6.25 16.95
N CYS A 117 -12.61 -6.40 16.59
CA CYS A 117 -11.80 -7.56 17.02
C CYS A 117 -10.95 -7.24 18.25
N LEU A 118 -10.93 -5.96 18.66
CA LEU A 118 -9.67 -5.35 19.04
C LEU A 118 -9.36 -5.54 20.52
N THR A 119 -8.92 -6.75 20.78
CA THR A 119 -8.99 -7.41 22.06
C THR A 119 -7.68 -8.09 22.39
N LEU A 120 -7.42 -8.27 23.67
CA LEU A 120 -6.29 -9.05 24.14
C LEU A 120 -6.76 -10.17 25.05
N ASN A 121 -5.95 -11.21 25.11
CA ASN A 121 -6.17 -12.36 25.96
C ASN A 121 -5.05 -12.37 27.01
N VAL A 122 -5.41 -12.50 28.28
CA VAL A 122 -4.45 -12.58 29.39
C VAL A 122 -4.52 -13.97 29.97
N PHE A 123 -3.37 -14.65 30.00
CA PHE A 123 -3.18 -15.94 30.67
C PHE A 123 -2.22 -15.70 31.85
N THR A 124 -2.71 -15.87 33.08
CA THR A 124 -1.96 -15.53 34.30
C THR A 124 -1.97 -16.69 35.31
N PRO A 125 -0.89 -16.91 36.08
CA PRO A 125 -0.86 -18.02 37.03
C PRO A 125 -1.87 -17.88 38.18
N ASP A 126 -2.19 -16.64 38.58
CA ASP A 126 -3.10 -16.31 39.69
C ASP A 126 -3.39 -14.80 39.70
N VAL A 127 -4.63 -14.37 39.42
CA VAL A 127 -5.01 -12.93 39.51
C VAL A 127 -4.97 -12.38 40.93
N THR A 128 -5.15 -13.24 41.94
CA THR A 128 -5.18 -12.87 43.36
C THR A 128 -3.77 -12.71 43.95
N SER A 129 -2.73 -13.04 43.17
CA SER A 129 -1.35 -13.02 43.60
C SER A 129 -0.88 -11.62 44.02
N ASN A 130 -0.32 -11.58 45.24
CA ASN A 130 0.43 -10.44 45.75
C ASN A 130 1.83 -10.33 45.12
N TYR A 131 2.37 -11.42 44.57
CA TYR A 131 3.59 -11.38 43.76
C TYR A 131 3.22 -10.99 42.33
N LYS A 132 3.85 -9.94 41.80
CA LYS A 132 3.66 -9.53 40.41
C LYS A 132 4.64 -10.27 39.50
N TYR A 133 4.09 -11.03 38.56
CA TYR A 133 4.86 -11.85 37.62
C TYR A 133 5.41 -10.99 36.47
N PRO A 134 6.59 -11.32 35.89
CA PRO A 134 7.00 -10.76 34.61
C PRO A 134 5.92 -11.01 33.56
N VAL A 135 5.76 -10.06 32.65
CA VAL A 135 4.76 -10.10 31.58
C VAL A 135 5.46 -10.41 30.27
N MET A 136 4.94 -11.35 29.51
CA MET A 136 5.35 -11.66 28.15
C MET A 136 4.19 -11.31 27.21
N VAL A 137 4.29 -10.18 26.52
CA VAL A 137 3.29 -9.76 25.53
C VAL A 137 3.70 -10.34 24.19
N TYR A 138 2.91 -11.31 23.72
CA TYR A 138 3.11 -11.92 22.42
C TYR A 138 2.44 -11.09 21.33
N ILE A 139 3.26 -10.71 20.36
CA ILE A 139 2.83 -10.15 19.10
C ILE A 139 2.98 -11.30 18.09
N HIS A 140 1.87 -11.74 17.50
CA HIS A 140 1.88 -12.88 16.62
C HIS A 140 2.53 -12.63 15.26
N GLY A 141 2.88 -13.74 14.60
CA GLY A 141 3.24 -13.74 13.20
C GLY A 141 2.03 -13.98 12.32
N GLY A 142 2.06 -15.07 11.55
CA GLY A 142 1.19 -15.20 10.36
C GLY A 142 1.60 -14.16 9.31
N GLY A 143 2.91 -13.92 9.25
CA GLY A 143 3.48 -12.78 8.59
C GLY A 143 3.24 -11.44 9.30
N LEU A 144 2.22 -11.23 10.14
CA LEU A 144 1.49 -9.96 10.08
C LEU A 144 0.79 -9.95 8.69
N MET A 145 -0.25 -10.75 8.51
CA MET A 145 -1.11 -10.83 7.30
C MET A 145 -2.40 -11.49 7.76
N TYR A 146 -2.19 -12.70 8.22
CA TYR A 146 -3.17 -13.60 8.72
C TYR A 146 -2.66 -14.06 10.08
N GLY A 147 -3.25 -15.12 10.61
CA GLY A 147 -3.04 -15.49 12.01
C GLY A 147 -3.91 -14.65 12.92
N CYS A 148 -3.97 -15.03 14.18
CA CYS A 148 -4.75 -14.34 15.21
C CYS A 148 -4.29 -14.86 16.56
N ALA A 149 -4.55 -14.13 17.64
CA ALA A 149 -4.29 -14.58 19.00
C ALA A 149 -4.92 -15.95 19.35
N ALA A 150 -5.98 -16.38 18.65
CA ALA A 150 -6.59 -17.71 18.78
C ALA A 150 -5.75 -18.85 18.13
N GLU A 151 -4.82 -18.53 17.25
CA GLU A 151 -3.80 -19.44 16.68
C GLU A 151 -2.69 -19.78 17.70
N TYR A 152 -2.68 -19.10 18.86
CA TYR A 152 -1.70 -19.21 19.95
C TYR A 152 -2.44 -19.61 21.25
N PRO A 153 -2.95 -20.85 21.31
CA PRO A 153 -4.00 -21.18 22.25
C PRO A 153 -3.53 -21.20 23.71
N TYR A 154 -4.44 -20.81 24.62
CA TYR A 154 -4.18 -20.81 26.06
C TYR A 154 -3.71 -22.16 26.60
N ASP A 155 -4.07 -23.29 26.00
CA ASP A 155 -3.64 -24.62 26.47
C ASP A 155 -2.13 -24.85 26.27
N GLY A 156 -1.60 -24.51 25.09
CA GLY A 156 -0.17 -24.47 24.78
C GLY A 156 0.58 -23.38 25.56
N ALA A 157 -0.01 -22.20 25.71
CA ALA A 157 0.57 -21.10 26.47
C ALA A 157 0.68 -21.40 27.97
N VAL A 158 -0.34 -22.02 28.56
CA VAL A 158 -0.37 -22.39 29.98
C VAL A 158 0.70 -23.45 30.26
N VAL A 159 0.72 -24.53 29.48
CA VAL A 159 1.66 -25.62 29.71
C VAL A 159 3.12 -25.16 29.60
N ASN A 160 3.46 -24.39 28.56
CA ASN A 160 4.86 -24.10 28.23
C ASN A 160 5.38 -22.76 28.77
N MET A 161 4.50 -21.83 29.17
CA MET A 161 4.90 -20.50 29.66
C MET A 161 4.27 -20.11 31.00
N VAL A 162 2.94 -20.08 31.13
CA VAL A 162 2.28 -19.55 32.35
C VAL A 162 2.64 -20.35 33.60
N ASN A 163 2.66 -21.69 33.50
CA ASN A 163 3.13 -22.61 34.54
C ASN A 163 4.55 -22.29 35.06
N ARG A 164 5.36 -21.58 34.26
CA ARG A 164 6.75 -21.23 34.59
C ARG A 164 6.86 -19.88 35.31
N GLY A 165 5.73 -19.24 35.66
CA GLY A 165 5.67 -18.03 36.49
C GLY A 165 5.82 -16.72 35.70
N VAL A 166 5.13 -16.62 34.56
CA VAL A 166 4.96 -15.36 33.79
C VAL A 166 3.48 -15.16 33.47
N VAL A 167 3.05 -13.91 33.29
CA VAL A 167 1.79 -13.61 32.59
C VAL A 167 2.07 -13.61 31.10
N VAL A 168 1.29 -14.36 30.32
CA VAL A 168 1.31 -14.27 28.85
C VAL A 168 0.13 -13.43 28.40
N VAL A 169 0.37 -12.48 27.50
CA VAL A 169 -0.69 -11.69 26.86
C VAL A 169 -0.62 -11.94 25.36
N THR A 170 -1.64 -12.57 24.75
CA THR A 170 -1.73 -12.63 23.28
C THR A 170 -2.70 -11.55 22.82
N ILE A 171 -2.21 -10.58 22.05
CA ILE A 171 -3.01 -9.44 21.60
C ILE A 171 -3.52 -9.73 20.19
N GLN A 172 -4.82 -9.53 19.95
CA GLN A 172 -5.24 -9.08 18.62
C GLN A 172 -4.68 -7.67 18.50
N TYR A 173 -3.62 -7.52 17.72
CA TYR A 173 -3.35 -6.25 17.05
C TYR A 173 -4.01 -6.37 15.67
N ARG A 174 -3.55 -5.61 14.69
CA ARG A 174 -4.33 -5.28 13.49
C ARG A 174 -3.75 -5.95 12.21
N LEU A 175 -4.60 -6.49 11.31
CA LEU A 175 -4.35 -7.67 10.39
C LEU A 175 -5.25 -7.77 9.12
N SER A 176 -4.99 -8.74 8.22
CA SER A 176 -4.80 -8.59 6.76
C SER A 176 -3.53 -7.74 6.59
N THR A 177 -3.55 -6.81 5.66
CA THR A 177 -3.48 -5.49 6.27
C THR A 177 -4.61 -5.32 7.21
N LEU A 178 -5.84 -5.11 6.73
CA LEU A 178 -7.07 -4.51 7.30
C LEU A 178 -6.93 -3.69 8.62
N GLY A 179 -6.03 -4.05 9.53
CA GLY A 179 -5.04 -3.04 9.95
C GLY A 179 -3.52 -3.38 9.97
N PHE A 180 -2.77 -3.33 8.83
CA PHE A 180 -1.32 -2.94 8.64
C PHE A 180 -0.83 -1.86 7.56
N PHE A 181 -1.22 -0.58 7.33
CA PHE A 181 -0.51 0.39 6.40
C PHE A 181 -0.68 1.93 6.63
N THR A 182 -0.41 2.85 5.67
CA THR A 182 -0.88 4.26 5.68
C THR A 182 -0.94 5.02 4.32
N THR A 183 -1.17 6.33 4.36
CA THR A 183 -0.77 7.37 3.39
C THR A 183 0.03 8.50 4.02
N TYR A 184 -0.07 8.59 5.34
CA TYR A 184 0.73 9.36 6.25
C TYR A 184 0.13 10.74 6.68
N THR A 185 -1.15 11.14 6.61
CA THR A 185 -1.55 12.49 7.15
C THR A 185 -2.11 12.24 8.49
N GLU A 186 -2.44 13.29 9.22
CA GLU A 186 -3.48 13.22 10.21
C GLU A 186 -4.63 12.39 9.74
N ASP A 187 -5.00 12.29 8.48
CA ASP A 187 -6.01 11.36 8.07
C ASP A 187 -5.57 9.89 8.11
N PHE A 188 -4.33 9.47 7.82
CA PHE A 188 -3.94 8.07 7.46
C PHE A 188 -3.13 7.19 8.44
N PRO A 189 -3.37 7.20 9.75
CA PRO A 189 -2.56 7.35 11.03
C PRO A 189 -1.16 6.68 11.87
N SER A 190 0.95 5.94 11.22
CA SER A 190 2.41 5.71 11.59
C SER A 190 2.75 4.58 12.55
N ASN A 191 2.51 3.32 12.23
CA ASN A 191 2.49 2.26 13.24
C ASN A 191 1.14 2.19 13.98
N LEU A 192 0.00 1.77 13.37
CA LEU A 192 -1.38 1.75 13.94
C LEU A 192 -1.46 0.85 15.11
N GLY A 193 -0.81 -0.31 14.98
CA GLY A 193 -1.05 -1.54 15.69
C GLY A 193 0.00 -2.57 15.43
N MET A 194 1.26 -2.36 15.79
CA MET A 194 2.02 -1.25 16.39
C MET A 194 1.45 -0.27 17.44
N LEU A 195 0.67 0.78 17.16
CA LEU A 195 0.07 1.68 18.17
C LEU A 195 -1.18 1.11 18.89
N ASP A 196 -1.83 0.09 18.35
CA ASP A 196 -2.72 -0.84 19.03
C ASP A 196 -1.87 -1.82 19.82
N GLN A 197 -0.66 -2.15 19.35
CA GLN A 197 0.33 -2.77 20.22
C GLN A 197 0.81 -1.74 21.28
N VAL A 198 0.89 -0.43 21.03
CA VAL A 198 1.16 0.63 22.04
C VAL A 198 -0.02 0.79 22.98
N GLU A 199 -1.25 0.75 22.50
CA GLU A 199 -2.45 0.89 23.34
C GLU A 199 -2.78 -0.41 24.07
N ALA A 200 -2.38 -1.57 23.54
CA ALA A 200 -2.30 -2.82 24.27
C ALA A 200 -1.12 -2.80 25.26
N LEU A 201 0.03 -2.20 24.94
CA LEU A 201 1.17 -2.08 25.84
C LEU A 201 0.95 -1.01 26.93
N ARG A 202 0.19 0.06 26.65
CA ARG A 202 -0.34 1.04 27.60
C ARG A 202 -1.43 0.40 28.44
N TRP A 203 -2.37 -0.33 27.85
CA TRP A 203 -3.33 -1.14 28.60
C TRP A 203 -2.60 -2.15 29.51
N VAL A 204 -1.54 -2.81 29.03
CA VAL A 204 -0.72 -3.71 29.86
C VAL A 204 0.00 -2.88 30.95
N LYS A 205 0.61 -1.74 30.62
CA LYS A 205 1.28 -0.84 31.57
C LYS A 205 0.37 -0.39 32.71
N ASP A 206 -0.87 0.00 32.38
CA ASP A 206 -1.86 0.48 33.32
C ASP A 206 -2.53 -0.69 34.09
N GLN A 207 -3.00 -1.70 33.36
CA GLN A 207 -4.00 -2.66 33.84
C GLN A 207 -3.41 -4.01 34.24
N ILE A 208 -2.26 -4.45 33.71
CA ILE A 208 -1.78 -5.83 33.94
C ILE A 208 -1.51 -6.15 35.42
N SER A 209 -1.27 -5.12 36.23
CA SER A 209 -1.16 -5.22 37.69
C SER A 209 -2.40 -5.82 38.36
N HIS A 210 -3.59 -5.62 37.78
CA HIS A 210 -4.87 -6.19 38.21
C HIS A 210 -5.01 -7.69 37.85
N PHE A 211 -4.21 -8.18 36.90
CA PHE A 211 -4.16 -9.58 36.48
C PHE A 211 -2.93 -10.32 37.05
N GLY A 212 -2.27 -9.74 38.05
CA GLY A 212 -1.06 -10.32 38.65
C GLY A 212 0.25 -10.02 37.91
N GLY A 213 0.25 -9.26 36.81
CA GLY A 213 1.47 -8.88 36.08
C GLY A 213 2.25 -7.70 36.69
N ASP A 214 3.50 -7.55 36.29
CA ASP A 214 4.43 -6.49 36.71
C ASP A 214 4.67 -5.48 35.58
N PRO A 215 4.12 -4.25 35.66
CA PRO A 215 4.27 -3.24 34.61
C PRO A 215 5.68 -2.63 34.50
N PHE A 216 6.63 -3.08 35.33
CA PHE A 216 8.05 -2.74 35.24
C PHE A 216 8.93 -3.94 34.84
N ARG A 217 8.33 -5.08 34.51
CA ARG A 217 8.99 -6.26 33.90
C ARG A 217 8.16 -6.81 32.74
N ILE A 218 7.86 -5.95 31.78
CA ILE A 218 7.23 -6.31 30.51
C ILE A 218 8.34 -6.68 29.50
N THR A 219 8.24 -7.90 28.99
CA THR A 219 8.96 -8.43 27.85
C THR A 219 7.99 -8.50 26.69
N ILE A 220 8.41 -8.04 25.52
CA ILE A 220 7.67 -8.22 24.27
C ILE A 220 8.36 -9.32 23.47
N PHE A 221 7.59 -10.25 22.91
CA PHE A 221 8.11 -11.36 22.10
C PHE A 221 7.17 -11.68 20.92
N GLY A 222 7.71 -12.35 19.91
CA GLY A 222 6.99 -12.64 18.68
C GLY A 222 7.86 -13.38 17.68
N GLN A 223 7.21 -13.99 16.68
CA GLN A 223 7.89 -14.70 15.59
C GLN A 223 7.57 -14.11 14.23
N SER A 224 8.55 -14.13 13.32
CA SER A 224 8.50 -13.42 12.04
C SER A 224 8.29 -11.91 12.30
N ALA A 225 7.61 -11.20 11.42
CA ALA A 225 6.38 -10.48 11.81
C ALA A 225 6.21 -9.93 13.26
N GLY A 226 6.02 -10.84 14.22
CA GLY A 226 5.84 -10.53 15.62
C GLY A 226 7.14 -10.15 16.33
N GLY A 227 8.23 -10.88 16.06
CA GLY A 227 9.58 -10.58 16.59
C GLY A 227 10.12 -9.28 15.99
N ALA A 228 9.61 -8.96 14.83
CA ALA A 228 9.82 -7.73 14.14
C ALA A 228 9.04 -6.54 14.72
N SER A 229 7.73 -6.72 14.97
CA SER A 229 6.94 -5.83 15.82
C SER A 229 7.60 -5.54 17.16
N VAL A 230 8.17 -6.57 17.79
CA VAL A 230 8.93 -6.45 19.04
C VAL A 230 10.12 -5.51 18.90
N SER A 231 10.99 -5.75 17.93
CA SER A 231 12.21 -4.96 17.79
C SER A 231 11.91 -3.51 17.39
N ALA A 232 10.81 -3.25 16.68
CA ALA A 232 10.37 -1.90 16.34
C ALA A 232 10.03 -1.04 17.55
N HIS A 233 9.32 -1.61 18.53
CA HIS A 233 9.01 -0.94 19.79
C HIS A 233 10.29 -0.46 20.53
N THR A 234 11.47 -1.00 20.25
CA THR A 234 12.74 -0.62 20.92
C THR A 234 13.33 0.71 20.41
N PHE A 235 13.05 1.06 19.15
CA PHE A 235 13.40 2.35 18.55
C PHE A 235 12.36 3.42 18.92
N SER A 236 11.09 3.03 19.05
CA SER A 236 9.93 3.91 19.18
C SER A 236 9.90 4.80 20.44
N PRO A 237 9.85 6.15 20.34
CA PRO A 237 9.74 7.03 21.51
C PRO A 237 8.41 6.87 22.26
N LEU A 238 7.34 6.41 21.59
CA LEU A 238 6.05 6.09 22.24
C LEU A 238 6.09 4.79 23.05
N SER A 239 6.97 3.85 22.68
CA SER A 239 7.00 2.51 23.27
C SER A 239 8.15 2.30 24.25
N GLN A 240 9.23 3.09 24.12
CA GLN A 240 10.51 2.90 24.81
C GLN A 240 10.45 2.74 26.34
N ASP A 241 9.43 3.29 27.00
CA ASP A 241 9.27 3.23 28.46
C ASP A 241 8.14 2.28 28.89
N LEU A 242 7.38 1.71 27.94
CA LEU A 242 6.30 0.77 28.21
C LEU A 242 6.88 -0.60 28.64
N PHE A 243 7.91 -1.09 27.97
CA PHE A 243 8.52 -2.40 28.19
C PHE A 243 10.03 -2.31 28.50
N GLN A 244 10.65 -3.45 28.84
CA GLN A 244 12.00 -3.49 29.41
C GLN A 244 12.93 -4.55 28.78
N GLN A 245 12.40 -5.48 27.97
CA GLN A 245 13.13 -6.59 27.34
C GLN A 245 12.45 -7.02 26.02
N ALA A 246 13.20 -7.58 25.07
CA ALA A 246 12.69 -8.00 23.76
C ALA A 246 13.17 -9.40 23.34
N ILE A 247 12.30 -10.19 22.68
CA ILE A 247 12.67 -11.46 22.02
C ILE A 247 12.18 -11.44 20.56
N MET A 248 13.06 -11.85 19.65
CA MET A 248 12.96 -11.66 18.21
C MET A 248 13.17 -13.00 17.49
N GLU A 249 12.10 -13.77 17.30
CA GLU A 249 12.15 -15.11 16.68
C GLU A 249 12.03 -15.01 15.17
N SER A 250 13.07 -15.41 14.42
CA SER A 250 13.10 -15.46 12.95
C SER A 250 12.51 -14.19 12.34
N GLY A 251 12.87 -13.04 12.91
CA GLY A 251 12.13 -11.80 12.71
C GLY A 251 12.57 -10.65 13.64
N VAL A 252 13.05 -9.55 13.06
CA VAL A 252 13.50 -8.34 13.77
C VAL A 252 12.91 -7.06 13.17
N ALA A 253 13.20 -5.89 13.72
CA ALA A 253 13.01 -4.63 13.02
C ALA A 253 14.14 -4.40 12.02
N LEU A 254 14.84 -5.49 11.68
CA LEU A 254 15.46 -5.75 10.38
C LEU A 254 14.81 -6.94 9.56
N THR A 255 13.73 -7.60 10.00
CA THR A 255 12.86 -8.48 9.18
C THR A 255 11.38 -8.05 8.96
N THR A 256 10.67 -7.42 9.92
CA THR A 256 9.45 -6.59 9.64
C THR A 256 9.40 -5.19 10.32
N PHE A 257 9.81 -4.18 9.57
CA PHE A 257 10.04 -2.76 9.77
C PHE A 257 10.22 -2.17 8.38
N GLU A 258 9.82 -0.91 8.15
CA GLU A 258 9.61 -0.49 6.76
C GLU A 258 10.87 -0.71 6.09
N GLY A 259 10.73 -1.11 4.86
CA GLY A 259 11.80 -0.89 4.04
C GLY A 259 12.42 -2.11 3.57
N SER A 260 11.80 -3.26 3.64
CA SER A 260 12.23 -4.54 3.12
C SER A 260 12.76 -4.72 1.73
N LEU A 261 13.33 -5.88 1.49
CA LEU A 261 12.90 -6.75 0.40
C LEU A 261 12.58 -6.14 -0.97
N GLY A 262 11.50 -5.35 -1.08
CA GLY A 262 11.17 -4.51 -2.23
C GLY A 262 11.09 -5.29 -3.53
N TYR A 263 10.89 -4.68 -4.69
CA TYR A 263 9.54 -4.41 -5.20
C TYR A 263 8.91 -3.19 -4.46
N ASP A 264 7.61 -2.91 -4.60
CA ASP A 264 6.96 -1.68 -4.06
C ASP A 264 5.63 -1.71 -3.23
N ASN A 265 5.60 -1.59 -1.90
CA ASN A 265 4.59 -2.26 -1.05
C ASN A 265 3.15 -2.71 -1.52
N LEU A 266 2.64 -3.81 -0.92
CA LEU A 266 1.22 -3.98 -0.52
C LEU A 266 0.63 -2.86 0.36
N SER A 267 1.05 -1.64 0.14
CA SER A 267 0.18 -0.52 0.34
C SER A 267 -0.29 0.01 -1.02
N ARG A 268 0.52 0.26 -2.06
CA ARG A 268 0.02 0.89 -3.29
C ARG A 268 -0.84 0.04 -4.19
N LYS A 269 -0.52 -1.22 -4.57
CA LYS A 269 -1.43 -1.89 -5.55
C LYS A 269 -2.93 -2.04 -5.20
N ARG A 270 -3.45 -1.70 -4.03
CA ARG A 270 -4.76 -2.21 -3.64
C ARG A 270 -5.93 -1.32 -3.93
N ALA A 271 -5.76 -0.02 -3.81
CA ALA A 271 -6.83 0.88 -4.15
C ALA A 271 -6.60 1.63 -5.46
N GLN A 272 -5.58 1.26 -6.26
CA GLN A 272 -5.81 1.13 -7.71
C GLN A 272 -6.37 -0.30 -8.10
N GLU A 273 -6.45 -1.31 -7.20
CA GLU A 273 -7.03 -2.66 -7.51
C GLU A 273 -8.47 -2.94 -7.07
N ILE A 274 -9.01 -2.30 -6.04
CA ILE A 274 -10.40 -2.53 -5.60
C ILE A 274 -11.13 -1.20 -5.45
N CYS A 275 -10.38 -0.10 -5.36
CA CYS A 275 -10.91 1.24 -5.54
C CYS A 275 -10.34 2.04 -6.67
N LYS A 276 -9.54 1.42 -7.54
CA LYS A 276 -9.09 1.88 -8.87
C LYS A 276 -8.73 3.36 -9.01
N VAL A 277 -8.36 3.92 -7.85
CA VAL A 277 -7.68 5.17 -7.56
C VAL A 277 -6.22 4.98 -7.96
N SER A 278 -6.05 4.70 -9.25
CA SER A 278 -5.58 5.55 -10.34
C SER A 278 -4.10 6.02 -10.64
N GLN A 279 -3.91 6.96 -11.60
CA GLN A 279 -2.63 7.57 -12.05
C GLN A 279 -2.81 9.17 -12.39
N ALA A 280 -2.49 10.42 -11.76
CA ALA A 280 -1.86 11.30 -10.57
C ALA A 280 -2.34 11.68 -9.08
N ASP A 281 -2.60 11.08 -7.90
CA ASP A 281 -2.68 9.82 -7.05
C ASP A 281 -2.62 10.41 -5.68
N PHE A 282 -2.41 9.53 -4.74
CA PHE A 282 -2.14 9.66 -3.35
C PHE A 282 -1.35 10.83 -2.83
N ASP A 283 -0.77 11.59 -3.71
CA ASP A 283 0.63 11.55 -4.03
C ASP A 283 1.05 13.00 -3.56
N ASN A 284 0.15 14.01 -3.48
CA ASN A 284 0.34 15.37 -2.91
C ASN A 284 -0.98 16.18 -2.57
N GLY A 285 -2.16 15.60 -2.28
CA GLY A 285 -3.42 16.38 -2.15
C GLY A 285 -4.82 15.75 -1.86
N LYS A 286 -5.54 15.32 -2.90
CA LYS A 286 -6.98 15.18 -3.25
C LYS A 286 -8.02 14.64 -2.29
N TRP A 287 -7.74 14.28 -1.05
CA TRP A 287 -8.16 12.98 -0.51
C TRP A 287 -9.62 12.58 -0.25
N ASP A 288 -10.35 12.53 -1.34
CA ASP A 288 -11.78 12.49 -1.39
C ASP A 288 -12.38 11.18 -1.87
N LYS A 289 -11.70 10.35 -2.65
CA LYS A 289 -12.40 9.56 -3.71
C LYS A 289 -12.12 8.06 -3.79
N MET A 290 -10.95 7.62 -3.41
CA MET A 290 -10.81 6.43 -2.60
C MET A 290 -11.57 6.59 -1.27
N SER A 291 -12.12 7.78 -0.95
CA SER A 291 -13.19 8.05 0.01
C SER A 291 -14.51 8.17 -0.69
N ASP A 292 -14.68 7.74 -1.94
CA ASP A 292 -15.95 7.20 -2.42
C ASP A 292 -15.86 5.74 -2.97
N CYS A 293 -14.67 5.11 -2.97
CA CYS A 293 -14.55 3.64 -2.84
C CYS A 293 -14.09 2.96 -1.49
N LEU A 294 -12.93 3.20 -0.84
CA LEU A 294 -12.48 2.37 0.32
C LEU A 294 -13.18 2.59 1.66
N TYR A 295 -13.39 3.80 2.18
CA TYR A 295 -14.47 4.11 3.15
C TYR A 295 -15.93 3.54 2.70
N LYS A 296 -16.22 2.29 2.20
CA LYS A 296 -17.58 1.73 1.68
C LYS A 296 -18.44 0.34 2.22
N SER A 297 -18.20 -1.03 2.01
CA SER A 297 -19.11 -2.30 2.05
C SER A 297 -19.00 -3.45 3.12
N ASP A 298 -18.07 -4.43 3.01
CA ASP A 298 -18.09 -5.81 3.56
C ASP A 298 -16.65 -6.38 3.63
N PRO A 299 -16.16 -6.82 4.80
CA PRO A 299 -14.76 -7.19 5.11
C PRO A 299 -13.89 -7.88 4.06
N LYS A 300 -14.55 -8.76 3.32
CA LYS A 300 -13.94 -9.76 2.46
C LYS A 300 -13.28 -9.10 1.27
N ASP A 301 -13.89 -8.03 0.76
CA ASP A 301 -13.46 -7.39 -0.47
C ASP A 301 -12.15 -6.63 -0.32
N LEU A 302 -11.78 -6.14 0.88
CA LEU A 302 -10.46 -5.57 1.10
C LEU A 302 -9.41 -6.67 1.15
N VAL A 303 -9.58 -7.62 2.06
CA VAL A 303 -8.58 -8.67 2.26
C VAL A 303 -8.43 -9.59 1.04
N LYS A 304 -9.45 -9.76 0.17
CA LYS A 304 -9.46 -10.87 -0.80
C LYS A 304 -8.21 -11.00 -1.65
N LEU A 305 -7.56 -9.89 -2.00
CA LEU A 305 -6.38 -9.92 -2.86
C LEU A 305 -5.12 -10.35 -2.10
N ASP A 306 -5.14 -10.41 -0.77
CA ASP A 306 -4.01 -10.88 0.04
C ASP A 306 -3.80 -12.40 -0.09
N THR A 307 -4.82 -13.12 -0.57
CA THR A 307 -4.80 -14.58 -0.80
C THR A 307 -3.65 -15.05 -1.69
N VAL A 308 -3.15 -14.18 -2.54
CA VAL A 308 -2.04 -14.46 -3.46
C VAL A 308 -0.75 -13.81 -2.99
N ASN A 309 -0.79 -12.89 -2.01
CA ASN A 309 0.44 -12.42 -1.40
C ASN A 309 1.10 -13.62 -0.71
N ILE A 310 2.28 -13.97 -1.21
CA ILE A 310 3.15 -15.00 -0.66
C ILE A 310 4.32 -14.39 0.12
N ILE A 311 4.26 -13.07 0.32
CA ILE A 311 4.97 -12.30 1.34
C ILE A 311 4.10 -12.52 2.63
N GLY A 312 3.71 -11.58 3.48
CA GLY A 312 4.73 -10.62 3.78
C GLY A 312 4.98 -9.44 4.82
N TRP A 313 3.95 -8.45 6.65
CA TRP A 313 3.68 -7.03 7.37
C TRP A 313 4.61 -6.52 8.53
N LYS A 314 4.86 -5.17 8.66
CA LYS A 314 6.08 -4.55 8.05
C LYS A 314 6.88 -3.33 8.80
N ILE A 315 6.88 -2.88 10.11
CA ILE A 315 7.08 -1.43 10.75
C ILE A 315 7.34 -0.08 9.89
N SER A 316 7.30 1.20 10.33
CA SER A 316 7.39 2.42 9.40
C SER A 316 8.23 3.63 9.83
N ALA A 317 8.25 4.74 9.07
CA ALA A 317 8.97 5.98 9.43
C ALA A 317 8.08 7.23 9.61
N GLY A 318 8.79 8.33 9.90
CA GLY A 318 8.33 9.72 9.93
C GLY A 318 7.51 10.12 11.15
N ASP A 319 6.69 9.21 11.64
CA ASP A 319 5.65 9.50 12.62
C ASP A 319 6.12 9.58 14.08
N ASP A 320 5.18 9.81 15.00
CA ASP A 320 5.45 9.73 16.43
C ASP A 320 5.93 8.35 16.92
N PHE A 321 5.41 7.22 16.44
CA PHE A 321 5.88 5.89 16.84
C PHE A 321 7.27 5.57 16.30
N MET A 322 7.61 5.93 15.07
CA MET A 322 8.93 5.66 14.50
C MET A 322 9.39 6.85 13.63
N PRO A 323 10.05 7.86 14.23
CA PRO A 323 10.29 9.13 13.53
C PRO A 323 11.35 9.10 12.41
N ASP A 324 12.15 8.04 12.31
CA ASP A 324 13.29 7.88 11.41
C ASP A 324 13.67 6.37 11.34
N ILE A 325 14.75 6.00 10.66
CA ILE A 325 15.22 4.61 10.48
C ILE A 325 16.08 4.02 11.63
N PRO A 326 16.24 2.69 11.75
CA PRO A 326 17.12 1.94 12.62
C PRO A 326 18.46 2.59 12.72
N ASN A 327 19.06 2.98 11.61
CA ASN A 327 20.38 3.56 11.61
C ASN A 327 20.45 4.98 12.17
N HIS A 328 19.37 5.75 12.08
CA HIS A 328 19.27 7.08 12.67
C HIS A 328 18.72 7.05 14.11
N LEU A 329 17.87 6.08 14.44
CA LEU A 329 17.29 5.84 15.77
C LEU A 329 18.13 4.91 16.64
N ALA A 330 19.10 4.19 16.07
CA ALA A 330 20.06 3.32 16.75
C ALA A 330 20.80 4.08 17.87
N PRO A 331 21.40 5.26 17.58
CA PRO A 331 21.98 6.14 18.61
C PRO A 331 21.01 6.63 19.69
N PHE A 332 19.69 6.46 19.49
CA PHE A 332 18.63 6.86 20.42
C PHE A 332 17.88 5.65 21.03
N ARG A 333 18.23 4.42 20.66
CA ARG A 333 17.59 3.16 21.07
C ARG A 333 17.89 2.87 22.53
N ASN A 334 16.92 2.35 23.26
CA ASN A 334 17.13 1.94 24.65
C ASN A 334 17.96 0.65 24.69
N ASN A 335 19.14 0.67 25.34
CA ASN A 335 20.01 -0.50 25.53
C ASN A 335 19.42 -1.52 26.54
N ILE A 336 18.35 -2.20 26.14
CA ILE A 336 17.64 -3.26 26.88
C ILE A 336 18.27 -4.66 26.68
N PRO A 337 17.88 -5.70 27.43
CA PRO A 337 18.18 -7.08 27.06
C PRO A 337 17.41 -7.52 25.81
N VAL A 338 18.08 -8.29 24.93
CA VAL A 338 17.53 -8.81 23.68
C VAL A 338 17.96 -10.27 23.43
N LEU A 339 17.00 -11.11 23.03
CA LEU A 339 17.22 -12.46 22.49
C LEU A 339 16.74 -12.50 21.03
N ILE A 340 17.51 -13.12 20.14
CA ILE A 340 17.36 -12.98 18.69
C ILE A 340 17.89 -14.24 17.96
N GLY A 341 17.30 -14.66 16.83
CA GLY A 341 17.82 -15.81 16.06
C GLY A 341 16.87 -16.37 14.99
N SER A 342 17.38 -17.24 14.10
CA SER A 342 16.70 -17.75 12.89
C SER A 342 16.56 -19.27 12.83
N MET A 343 15.86 -19.81 11.83
CA MET A 343 15.98 -21.21 11.36
C MET A 343 17.15 -21.38 10.37
N HIS A 344 17.35 -22.58 9.82
CA HIS A 344 18.47 -22.90 8.91
C HIS A 344 18.12 -22.82 7.41
N ASP A 345 16.92 -23.27 7.02
CA ASP A 345 16.42 -23.38 5.63
C ASP A 345 15.04 -22.69 5.51
N GLU A 346 14.91 -21.50 6.09
CA GLU A 346 13.67 -20.75 6.27
C GLU A 346 12.81 -20.69 4.98
N TRP A 347 13.46 -20.44 3.84
CA TRP A 347 12.84 -20.30 2.52
C TRP A 347 12.00 -21.50 2.10
N ALA A 348 12.34 -22.70 2.55
CA ALA A 348 11.67 -23.94 2.17
C ALA A 348 10.15 -23.93 2.47
N TYR A 349 9.68 -23.04 3.35
CA TYR A 349 8.26 -22.80 3.56
C TYR A 349 7.59 -22.17 2.33
N TYR A 350 8.28 -21.28 1.63
CA TYR A 350 7.77 -20.46 0.53
C TYR A 350 7.87 -21.17 -0.83
N ASP A 351 8.96 -21.92 -1.07
CA ASP A 351 9.07 -22.92 -2.16
C ASP A 351 7.82 -23.82 -2.21
N MET A 352 7.42 -24.34 -1.05
CA MET A 352 6.25 -25.19 -0.89
C MET A 352 4.96 -24.45 -1.27
N GLN A 353 4.82 -23.17 -0.90
CA GLN A 353 3.63 -22.39 -1.29
C GLN A 353 3.56 -22.16 -2.81
N LEU A 354 4.67 -21.87 -3.50
CA LEU A 354 4.68 -21.76 -4.96
C LEU A 354 4.24 -23.06 -5.63
N MET A 355 4.74 -24.21 -5.16
CA MET A 355 4.36 -25.52 -5.69
C MET A 355 2.89 -25.87 -5.39
N ASN A 356 2.38 -25.55 -4.19
CA ASN A 356 0.98 -25.79 -3.82
C ASN A 356 -0.01 -24.92 -4.61
N LEU A 357 0.38 -23.67 -4.94
CA LEU A 357 -0.40 -22.78 -5.81
C LEU A 357 -0.27 -23.13 -7.31
N GLY A 358 0.68 -24.01 -7.67
CA GLY A 358 0.97 -24.40 -9.04
C GLY A 358 1.68 -23.32 -9.86
N ILE A 359 2.24 -22.31 -9.19
CA ILE A 359 3.05 -21.23 -9.78
C ILE A 359 4.41 -21.80 -10.17
N ALA A 360 5.07 -22.48 -9.22
CA ALA A 360 6.24 -23.32 -9.48
C ALA A 360 5.83 -24.77 -9.76
N GLN A 361 6.68 -25.48 -10.50
CA GLN A 361 6.70 -26.95 -10.56
C GLN A 361 8.15 -27.39 -10.47
N TYR A 362 8.42 -28.50 -9.78
CA TYR A 362 9.80 -29.00 -9.58
C TYR A 362 10.58 -29.13 -10.91
N ASP A 363 9.94 -29.62 -11.98
CA ASP A 363 10.57 -29.77 -13.31
C ASP A 363 10.86 -28.43 -14.04
N ASN A 364 10.42 -27.28 -13.49
CA ASN A 364 10.68 -25.95 -14.04
C ASN A 364 11.94 -25.29 -13.43
N TYR A 365 12.45 -25.75 -12.29
CA TYR A 365 13.59 -25.12 -11.61
C TYR A 365 14.86 -25.29 -12.47
N SER A 366 15.23 -24.26 -13.23
CA SER A 366 16.44 -24.22 -14.07
C SER A 366 17.28 -22.99 -13.73
N ARG A 367 18.41 -22.81 -14.42
CA ARG A 367 19.12 -21.52 -14.39
C ARG A 367 18.22 -20.36 -14.84
N GLU A 368 17.32 -20.58 -15.80
CA GLU A 368 16.38 -19.53 -16.24
C GLU A 368 15.25 -19.29 -15.25
N MET A 369 14.89 -20.26 -14.39
CA MET A 369 13.96 -20.02 -13.28
C MET A 369 14.66 -19.39 -12.08
N PHE A 370 15.92 -19.75 -11.79
CA PHE A 370 16.75 -19.00 -10.85
C PHE A 370 16.97 -17.56 -11.32
N GLU A 371 17.22 -17.34 -12.62
CA GLU A 371 17.28 -15.99 -13.21
C GLU A 371 15.89 -15.30 -13.29
N PHE A 372 14.78 -16.02 -13.51
CA PHE A 372 13.44 -15.41 -13.53
C PHE A 372 12.97 -15.01 -12.13
N GLU A 373 13.18 -15.89 -11.15
CA GLU A 373 12.98 -15.54 -9.76
C GLU A 373 13.94 -14.41 -9.43
N TYR A 374 15.23 -14.49 -9.75
CA TYR A 374 16.12 -13.33 -9.66
C TYR A 374 15.69 -12.08 -10.55
N ASP A 375 14.63 -12.14 -11.36
CA ASP A 375 14.10 -10.98 -12.13
C ASP A 375 12.77 -10.42 -11.58
N VAL A 376 12.32 -11.00 -10.46
CA VAL A 376 10.97 -10.85 -9.88
C VAL A 376 11.02 -10.91 -8.33
N LEU A 377 12.06 -11.58 -7.88
CA LEU A 377 12.63 -11.90 -6.58
C LEU A 377 14.08 -11.38 -6.51
N GLY A 378 14.77 -11.12 -7.63
CA GLY A 378 16.18 -10.65 -7.65
C GLY A 378 16.38 -9.22 -8.18
N GLY A 379 15.32 -8.41 -8.03
CA GLY A 379 15.24 -6.96 -8.22
C GLY A 379 16.29 -6.04 -7.57
N PHE A 380 17.32 -6.52 -6.88
CA PHE A 380 18.54 -6.04 -6.21
C PHE A 380 19.62 -7.08 -6.39
N LEU A 381 19.88 -7.50 -7.62
CA LEU A 381 21.28 -7.61 -8.07
C LEU A 381 21.58 -7.14 -9.52
N ALA A 382 20.68 -6.46 -10.25
CA ALA A 382 20.88 -6.21 -11.69
C ALA A 382 21.64 -4.96 -12.16
N GLU A 383 21.90 -3.97 -11.32
CA GLU A 383 22.86 -2.91 -11.66
C GLU A 383 24.24 -3.52 -11.93
N ARG A 384 24.51 -4.63 -11.22
CA ARG A 384 25.59 -5.56 -11.47
C ARG A 384 25.13 -6.88 -12.12
N LYS A 385 23.98 -6.99 -12.81
CA LYS A 385 23.27 -8.27 -13.10
C LYS A 385 24.17 -9.42 -13.43
N VAL A 386 24.91 -9.23 -14.50
CA VAL A 386 25.67 -10.27 -15.16
C VAL A 386 26.94 -10.59 -14.38
N ASP A 387 27.39 -9.68 -13.49
CA ASP A 387 28.41 -9.94 -12.49
C ASP A 387 27.82 -10.69 -11.27
N MET A 388 26.60 -10.34 -10.86
CA MET A 388 26.07 -10.65 -9.53
C MET A 388 25.13 -11.86 -9.47
N LEU A 389 24.19 -12.00 -10.40
CA LEU A 389 23.53 -13.29 -10.69
C LEU A 389 24.61 -14.37 -10.86
N LYS A 390 25.69 -14.04 -11.57
CA LYS A 390 26.82 -14.95 -11.77
C LYS A 390 27.55 -15.30 -10.48
N ILE A 391 27.71 -14.35 -9.54
CA ILE A 391 28.27 -14.63 -8.21
C ILE A 391 27.34 -15.52 -7.39
N LEU A 392 26.02 -15.26 -7.36
CA LEU A 392 25.08 -16.09 -6.62
C LEU A 392 24.92 -17.49 -7.21
N GLU A 393 24.86 -17.60 -8.55
CA GLU A 393 25.03 -18.87 -9.25
C GLU A 393 26.31 -19.59 -8.79
N ASP A 394 27.48 -18.92 -8.79
CA ASP A 394 28.77 -19.55 -8.44
C ASP A 394 28.90 -19.90 -6.94
N VAL A 395 28.12 -19.26 -6.06
CA VAL A 395 28.12 -19.46 -4.59
C VAL A 395 27.09 -20.51 -4.16
N TYR A 396 25.89 -20.49 -4.75
CA TYR A 396 24.75 -21.31 -4.32
C TYR A 396 24.49 -22.52 -5.24
N ALA A 397 24.73 -22.41 -6.56
CA ALA A 397 24.68 -23.55 -7.50
C ALA A 397 26.07 -24.10 -7.86
N GLY A 398 27.11 -23.27 -7.83
CA GLY A 398 28.49 -23.61 -8.15
C GLY A 398 28.95 -23.26 -9.56
N VAL A 399 30.26 -23.09 -9.72
CA VAL A 399 30.91 -22.76 -10.99
C VAL A 399 30.68 -23.86 -12.04
N GLU A 400 30.22 -23.47 -13.23
CA GLU A 400 29.80 -24.38 -14.33
C GLU A 400 28.63 -25.31 -13.96
N ALA A 401 27.72 -24.88 -13.08
CA ALA A 401 26.47 -25.59 -12.77
C ALA A 401 25.64 -25.92 -14.03
N PRO A 402 25.08 -27.14 -14.16
CA PRO A 402 24.25 -27.53 -15.30
C PRO A 402 22.84 -26.94 -15.21
N ASP A 403 22.38 -26.27 -16.28
CA ASP A 403 21.04 -25.64 -16.35
C ASP A 403 19.86 -26.60 -16.11
N TYR A 404 20.09 -27.91 -16.24
CA TYR A 404 19.07 -28.98 -16.17
C TYR A 404 19.00 -29.73 -14.83
N ASP A 405 19.78 -29.39 -13.81
CA ASP A 405 19.69 -30.04 -12.49
C ASP A 405 18.71 -29.30 -11.57
N HIS A 406 17.44 -29.68 -11.65
CA HIS A 406 16.36 -29.09 -10.88
C HIS A 406 16.57 -29.14 -9.35
N ASN A 407 17.29 -30.15 -8.83
CA ASN A 407 17.60 -30.22 -7.40
C ASN A 407 18.63 -29.17 -7.00
N LEU A 408 19.63 -28.96 -7.87
CA LEU A 408 20.66 -27.97 -7.66
C LEU A 408 20.07 -26.57 -7.68
N TRP A 409 19.27 -26.24 -8.70
CA TRP A 409 18.65 -24.92 -8.80
C TRP A 409 17.62 -24.65 -7.70
N MET A 410 16.80 -25.63 -7.29
CA MET A 410 15.90 -25.48 -6.14
C MET A 410 16.66 -25.27 -4.81
N ARG A 411 17.77 -25.98 -4.58
CA ARG A 411 18.58 -25.76 -3.36
C ARG A 411 19.44 -24.50 -3.43
N ALA A 412 19.85 -24.09 -4.62
CA ALA A 412 20.54 -22.82 -4.83
C ALA A 412 19.59 -21.65 -4.58
N MET A 413 18.36 -21.73 -5.09
CA MET A 413 17.25 -20.82 -4.85
C MET A 413 16.88 -20.77 -3.38
N SER A 414 16.49 -21.89 -2.76
CA SER A 414 16.15 -21.96 -1.34
C SER A 414 17.31 -21.63 -0.39
N GLY A 415 18.55 -21.85 -0.83
CA GLY A 415 19.77 -21.50 -0.10
C GLY A 415 20.11 -20.01 -0.22
N ALA A 416 20.07 -19.44 -1.43
CA ALA A 416 20.25 -18.02 -1.70
C ALA A 416 19.15 -17.23 -1.02
N PHE A 417 17.90 -17.70 -1.14
CA PHE A 417 16.73 -17.10 -0.51
C PHE A 417 16.56 -17.42 0.98
N THR A 418 17.13 -18.48 1.59
CA THR A 418 17.15 -18.56 3.08
C THR A 418 18.22 -17.67 3.67
N SER A 419 19.39 -17.72 3.05
CA SER A 419 20.38 -16.67 3.18
C SER A 419 19.90 -15.41 2.47
N ALA A 420 18.60 -15.32 2.12
CA ALA A 420 17.92 -14.07 1.95
C ALA A 420 17.06 -13.72 3.13
N ALA A 421 16.30 -14.71 3.56
CA ALA A 421 15.02 -14.59 4.21
C ALA A 421 15.03 -14.09 5.65
N PHE A 422 16.14 -14.13 6.39
CA PHE A 422 16.08 -13.75 7.82
C PHE A 422 17.41 -13.35 8.48
N THR A 423 18.52 -13.91 8.03
CA THR A 423 19.49 -14.46 8.97
C THR A 423 20.55 -13.43 9.35
N SER A 424 21.26 -12.84 8.42
CA SER A 424 22.08 -11.65 8.67
C SER A 424 21.28 -10.37 8.97
N PHE A 425 19.96 -10.32 8.75
CA PHE A 425 19.11 -9.28 9.32
C PHE A 425 19.00 -9.37 10.83
N ILE A 426 18.82 -10.59 11.30
CA ILE A 426 19.07 -10.93 12.69
C ILE A 426 20.51 -10.55 13.11
N GLN A 427 21.51 -10.64 12.24
CA GLN A 427 22.90 -10.27 12.55
C GLN A 427 23.19 -8.77 12.61
N ARG A 428 22.54 -7.89 11.81
CA ARG A 428 22.77 -6.44 11.98
C ARG A 428 21.88 -5.79 13.02
N ASP A 429 20.68 -6.30 13.30
CA ASP A 429 19.90 -5.75 14.42
C ASP A 429 20.72 -5.99 15.70
N PHE A 430 21.33 -7.18 15.74
CA PHE A 430 22.37 -7.56 16.67
C PHE A 430 23.65 -6.66 16.64
N MET A 431 24.26 -6.39 15.49
CA MET A 431 25.48 -5.55 15.40
C MET A 431 25.23 -4.07 15.72
N ASP A 432 24.07 -3.50 15.33
CA ASP A 432 23.66 -2.14 15.70
C ASP A 432 23.53 -2.02 17.22
N TYR A 433 22.93 -3.02 17.88
CA TYR A 433 22.94 -3.07 19.35
C TYR A 433 24.37 -3.06 19.92
N LEU A 434 25.31 -3.82 19.35
CA LEU A 434 26.72 -3.78 19.78
C LEU A 434 27.36 -2.41 19.53
N ALA A 435 27.10 -1.77 18.38
CA ALA A 435 27.63 -0.46 18.01
C ALA A 435 27.15 0.66 18.97
N ASN A 436 25.89 0.60 19.41
CA ASN A 436 25.33 1.47 20.45
C ASN A 436 25.77 1.10 21.87
N GLY A 437 26.70 0.15 22.00
CA GLY A 437 27.29 -0.27 23.27
C GLY A 437 26.36 -1.14 24.12
N ASN A 438 25.26 -1.66 23.58
CA ASN A 438 24.49 -2.70 24.24
C ASN A 438 25.33 -3.98 24.29
N LYS A 439 25.27 -4.68 25.44
CA LYS A 439 26.02 -5.91 25.69
C LYS A 439 25.14 -7.00 26.31
N ARG A 440 23.81 -6.86 26.18
CA ARG A 440 22.81 -7.77 26.74
C ARG A 440 22.08 -8.46 25.59
N MET A 441 22.84 -9.15 24.77
CA MET A 441 22.44 -9.72 23.48
C MET A 441 22.75 -11.21 23.43
N TRP A 442 21.83 -12.02 22.89
CA TRP A 442 21.98 -13.47 22.72
C TRP A 442 21.42 -13.92 21.36
N LEU A 443 22.24 -14.61 20.55
CA LEU A 443 21.98 -14.96 19.14
C LEU A 443 21.84 -16.48 18.93
N TYR A 444 20.86 -16.95 18.15
CA TYR A 444 20.64 -18.38 17.84
C TYR A 444 20.39 -18.70 16.36
N GLU A 445 20.58 -19.98 15.98
CA GLU A 445 20.19 -20.58 14.70
C GLU A 445 19.54 -21.95 14.98
N MET A 446 18.44 -22.34 14.33
CA MET A 446 17.86 -23.67 14.48
C MET A 446 18.15 -24.59 13.29
N THR A 447 18.95 -25.64 13.53
CA THR A 447 19.46 -26.58 12.52
C THR A 447 18.83 -27.98 12.65
N TYR A 448 17.63 -28.07 13.23
CA TYR A 448 16.98 -29.33 13.60
C TYR A 448 15.71 -29.63 12.76
N PRO A 449 15.76 -30.54 11.76
CA PRO A 449 14.70 -30.73 10.77
C PRO A 449 13.72 -31.88 11.07
N LYS A 450 13.67 -32.40 12.31
CA LYS A 450 12.81 -33.56 12.63
C LYS A 450 11.34 -33.15 12.80
N ALA A 451 10.46 -34.15 12.67
CA ALA A 451 9.04 -34.10 13.05
C ALA A 451 8.20 -32.98 12.41
N ILE A 452 8.25 -31.76 12.96
CA ILE A 452 7.55 -30.58 12.44
C ILE A 452 8.08 -30.24 11.04
N GLY A 453 9.41 -30.29 10.84
CA GLY A 453 10.08 -30.14 9.54
C GLY A 453 9.58 -31.11 8.45
N ARG A 454 8.98 -32.24 8.85
CA ARG A 454 8.55 -33.33 7.95
C ARG A 454 7.05 -33.33 7.63
N ILE A 455 6.29 -32.34 8.10
CA ILE A 455 4.86 -32.19 7.76
C ILE A 455 4.68 -31.83 6.28
N TYR A 456 5.66 -31.13 5.69
CA TYR A 456 5.62 -30.59 4.34
C TYR A 456 6.80 -31.16 3.53
N ASP A 457 6.55 -32.22 2.76
CA ASP A 457 7.57 -33.01 2.06
C ASP A 457 7.97 -32.36 0.72
N LEU A 458 8.98 -31.47 0.73
CA LEU A 458 9.55 -30.89 -0.48
C LEU A 458 10.24 -31.99 -1.34
N PRO A 459 9.90 -32.12 -2.64
CA PRO A 459 10.52 -33.10 -3.53
C PRO A 459 12.05 -33.00 -3.51
N ASN A 460 12.72 -34.06 -3.03
CA ASN A 460 14.18 -34.16 -2.90
C ASN A 460 14.87 -33.12 -1.98
N PHE A 461 14.14 -32.33 -1.18
CA PHE A 461 14.70 -31.51 -0.09
C PHE A 461 13.97 -31.74 1.25
N PRO A 462 13.86 -32.99 1.72
CA PRO A 462 13.01 -33.32 2.87
C PRO A 462 13.65 -32.98 4.22
N GLU A 463 14.89 -32.51 4.26
CA GLU A 463 15.61 -32.13 5.50
C GLU A 463 15.68 -30.63 5.79
N ALA A 464 14.88 -29.81 5.11
CA ALA A 464 14.82 -28.37 5.37
C ALA A 464 14.25 -28.03 6.77
N VAL A 465 14.87 -27.07 7.46
CA VAL A 465 14.33 -26.41 8.65
C VAL A 465 13.60 -25.12 8.24
N PHE A 466 12.37 -25.30 7.77
CA PHE A 466 11.53 -24.23 7.20
C PHE A 466 11.01 -23.21 8.25
N HIS A 467 10.62 -22.02 7.78
CA HIS A 467 10.15 -20.90 8.61
C HIS A 467 8.93 -21.25 9.50
N THR A 468 8.85 -20.70 10.71
CA THR A 468 7.81 -20.97 11.74
C THR A 468 7.86 -22.35 12.45
N ALA A 469 8.87 -23.17 12.18
CA ALA A 469 9.02 -24.48 12.83
C ALA A 469 9.14 -24.37 14.37
N GLU A 470 9.86 -23.38 14.88
CA GLU A 470 10.03 -23.04 16.30
C GLU A 470 8.72 -22.66 17.00
N VAL A 471 7.83 -21.94 16.31
CA VAL A 471 6.51 -21.54 16.85
C VAL A 471 5.71 -22.75 17.31
N SER A 472 5.78 -23.85 16.55
CA SER A 472 5.11 -25.10 16.88
C SER A 472 5.62 -25.71 18.18
N TYR A 473 6.93 -25.59 18.46
CA TYR A 473 7.56 -26.05 19.70
C TYR A 473 7.28 -25.11 20.89
N LEU A 474 7.42 -23.78 20.71
CA LEU A 474 7.19 -22.79 21.77
C LEU A 474 5.73 -22.77 22.23
N TRP A 475 4.78 -22.78 21.30
CA TRP A 475 3.34 -22.81 21.60
C TRP A 475 2.76 -24.22 21.71
N LYS A 476 3.60 -25.26 21.64
CA LYS A 476 3.26 -26.69 21.77
C LYS A 476 2.01 -27.07 20.96
N ARG A 477 1.96 -26.64 19.69
CA ARG A 477 0.74 -26.62 18.87
C ARG A 477 0.24 -28.03 18.57
N LYS A 478 -0.86 -28.44 19.21
CA LYS A 478 -1.44 -29.79 19.13
C LYS A 478 -1.79 -30.24 17.70
N LYS A 479 -2.18 -29.32 16.80
CA LYS A 479 -2.43 -29.63 15.39
C LYS A 479 -1.15 -30.12 14.71
N GLN A 480 -0.11 -29.29 14.67
CA GLN A 480 1.16 -29.60 14.03
C GLN A 480 1.85 -30.81 14.68
N PHE A 481 1.77 -30.98 16.01
CA PHE A 481 2.25 -32.19 16.67
C PHE A 481 1.50 -33.46 16.22
N ASN A 482 0.16 -33.42 16.06
CA ASN A 482 -0.61 -34.55 15.52
C ASN A 482 -0.30 -34.82 14.04
N GLU A 483 -0.07 -33.77 13.24
CA GLU A 483 0.33 -33.88 11.83
C GLU A 483 1.73 -34.52 11.73
N ALA A 484 2.69 -34.09 12.56
CA ALA A 484 4.01 -34.71 12.69
C ALA A 484 3.97 -36.17 13.16
N VAL A 485 3.03 -36.57 14.03
CA VAL A 485 2.77 -37.99 14.36
C VAL A 485 2.42 -38.80 13.11
N SER A 486 1.64 -38.24 12.17
CA SER A 486 1.27 -38.95 10.94
C SER A 486 2.44 -39.18 9.97
N THR A 487 3.48 -38.34 10.03
CA THR A 487 4.72 -38.48 9.22
C THR A 487 5.59 -39.66 9.67
N GLY A 488 5.47 -40.08 10.93
CA GLY A 488 6.31 -41.11 11.55
C GLY A 488 7.69 -40.65 12.02
N TYR A 489 8.06 -39.36 11.87
CA TYR A 489 9.38 -38.84 12.28
C TYR A 489 9.43 -38.25 13.70
N ILE A 490 8.29 -38.05 14.36
CA ILE A 490 8.24 -37.52 15.73
C ILE A 490 8.76 -38.50 16.78
N ASN A 491 9.50 -37.98 17.75
CA ASN A 491 10.22 -38.73 18.78
C ASN A 491 10.37 -37.86 20.06
N GLN A 492 11.04 -38.39 21.10
CA GLN A 492 11.15 -37.68 22.39
C GLN A 492 11.91 -36.36 22.29
N ASP A 493 12.91 -36.24 21.40
CA ASP A 493 13.72 -35.03 21.26
C ASP A 493 12.84 -33.81 20.90
N ASP A 494 11.72 -34.03 20.19
CA ASP A 494 10.77 -33.00 19.76
C ASP A 494 9.96 -32.43 20.94
N TYR A 495 9.61 -33.29 21.91
CA TYR A 495 8.92 -32.86 23.13
C TYR A 495 9.90 -32.18 24.10
N ASP A 496 11.11 -32.74 24.23
CA ASP A 496 12.17 -32.14 25.05
C ASP A 496 12.58 -30.75 24.52
N LEU A 497 12.55 -30.55 23.20
CA LEU A 497 12.81 -29.26 22.55
C LEU A 497 11.69 -28.24 22.82
N SER A 498 10.42 -28.66 22.80
CA SER A 498 9.28 -27.81 23.19
C SER A 498 9.43 -27.29 24.63
N GLU A 499 9.77 -28.15 25.58
CA GLU A 499 9.98 -27.75 26.98
C GLU A 499 11.25 -26.86 27.12
N TRP A 500 12.29 -27.07 26.29
CA TRP A 500 13.48 -26.21 26.25
C TRP A 500 13.16 -24.77 25.80
N PHE A 501 12.35 -24.60 24.74
CA PHE A 501 11.91 -23.27 24.27
C PHE A 501 11.18 -22.52 25.40
N GLY A 502 10.14 -23.13 26.00
CA GLY A 502 9.37 -22.48 27.07
C GLY A 502 10.19 -22.17 28.33
N ALA A 503 11.16 -23.02 28.69
CA ALA A 503 12.09 -22.74 29.77
C ALA A 503 12.98 -21.52 29.45
N THR A 504 13.58 -21.50 28.28
CA THR A 504 14.57 -20.50 27.86
C THR A 504 13.94 -19.11 27.64
N TRP A 505 12.79 -19.04 26.97
CA TRP A 505 12.05 -17.80 26.72
C TRP A 505 11.50 -17.18 28.00
N THR A 506 10.92 -17.98 28.90
CA THR A 506 10.43 -17.45 30.18
C THR A 506 11.56 -17.11 31.15
N ASN A 507 12.73 -17.76 31.07
CA ASN A 507 13.92 -17.35 31.81
C ASN A 507 14.40 -15.97 31.35
N PHE A 508 14.48 -15.76 30.02
CA PHE A 508 14.80 -14.45 29.47
C PHE A 508 13.88 -13.39 30.06
N ALA A 509 12.55 -13.54 29.93
CA ALA A 509 11.58 -12.57 30.45
C ALA A 509 11.65 -12.30 31.97
N LYS A 510 12.12 -13.26 32.78
CA LYS A 510 12.28 -13.10 34.24
C LYS A 510 13.55 -12.32 34.61
N TYR A 511 14.63 -12.50 33.86
CA TYR A 511 15.99 -12.18 34.29
C TYR A 511 16.76 -11.25 33.33
N GLY A 512 16.27 -11.05 32.10
CA GLY A 512 17.00 -10.39 31.03
C GLY A 512 18.16 -11.21 30.46
N GLN A 513 18.11 -12.54 30.61
CA GLN A 513 19.10 -13.49 30.08
C GLN A 513 18.48 -14.91 29.96
N PRO A 514 18.77 -15.68 28.89
CA PRO A 514 18.12 -16.97 28.64
C PRO A 514 18.56 -18.08 29.61
N TYR A 515 19.80 -18.02 30.09
CA TYR A 515 20.41 -18.95 31.05
C TYR A 515 20.86 -18.20 32.32
N LEU A 516 20.87 -18.89 33.47
CA LEU A 516 21.18 -18.30 34.79
C LEU A 516 22.66 -18.48 35.23
N ASN A 517 23.47 -19.11 34.40
CA ASN A 517 24.76 -19.72 34.75
C ASN A 517 25.87 -19.42 33.74
N ASP A 518 25.72 -18.35 32.97
CA ASP A 518 26.62 -17.90 31.88
C ASP A 518 26.88 -18.95 30.77
N GLU A 519 26.13 -20.07 30.76
CA GLU A 519 26.31 -21.16 29.79
C GLU A 519 26.07 -20.69 28.36
N TRP A 520 25.07 -19.84 28.12
CA TRP A 520 24.95 -19.04 26.90
C TRP A 520 25.49 -17.62 27.20
N PRO A 521 26.78 -17.35 26.91
CA PRO A 521 27.37 -16.05 27.19
C PRO A 521 26.80 -14.97 26.27
N ASN A 522 26.78 -13.73 26.76
CA ASN A 522 26.61 -12.56 25.91
C ASN A 522 27.88 -12.36 25.05
N ILE A 523 27.70 -11.88 23.82
CA ILE A 523 28.75 -11.96 22.80
C ILE A 523 29.98 -11.07 23.12
N PRO A 524 31.21 -11.58 22.94
CA PRO A 524 32.44 -10.85 23.28
C PRO A 524 32.70 -9.66 22.36
N THR A 525 33.25 -8.57 22.91
CA THR A 525 33.53 -7.32 22.17
C THR A 525 34.68 -7.38 21.16
N THR A 526 35.35 -8.54 21.01
CA THR A 526 36.43 -8.79 20.05
C THR A 526 36.54 -10.29 19.78
N GLY A 527 36.22 -10.74 18.57
CA GLY A 527 36.25 -12.15 18.16
C GLY A 527 35.20 -12.43 17.08
N PRO A 528 35.11 -13.66 16.56
CA PRO A 528 33.93 -14.09 15.81
C PRO A 528 32.70 -14.11 16.74
N GLU A 529 31.53 -13.89 16.16
CA GLU A 529 30.24 -13.98 16.88
C GLU A 529 30.04 -15.37 17.48
N THR A 530 29.36 -15.43 18.63
CA THR A 530 29.11 -16.67 19.38
C THR A 530 27.62 -16.91 19.50
N TYR A 531 27.11 -17.96 18.85
CA TYR A 531 25.67 -18.21 18.77
C TYR A 531 25.27 -19.61 19.27
N MET A 532 24.00 -19.78 19.59
CA MET A 532 23.40 -21.04 20.01
C MET A 532 22.80 -21.76 18.80
N GLU A 533 23.43 -22.85 18.38
CA GLU A 533 22.94 -23.73 17.32
C GLU A 533 21.97 -24.77 17.92
N ILE A 534 20.68 -24.65 17.61
CA ILE A 534 19.60 -25.49 18.11
C ILE A 534 19.51 -26.76 17.27
N THR A 535 20.48 -27.66 17.48
CA THR A 535 20.56 -29.02 16.90
C THR A 535 19.56 -30.01 17.53
N GLY A 536 18.51 -29.52 18.20
CA GLY A 536 17.56 -30.29 19.02
C GLY A 536 17.59 -29.88 20.51
N PRO A 537 17.07 -30.72 21.44
CA PRO A 537 16.86 -30.37 22.86
C PRO A 537 18.13 -30.17 23.69
N LYS A 538 19.30 -30.31 23.07
CA LYS A 538 20.63 -30.03 23.62
C LYS A 538 21.35 -29.18 22.59
N PRO A 539 21.03 -27.88 22.51
CA PRO A 539 21.67 -26.98 21.57
C PRO A 539 23.15 -26.83 21.91
N VAL A 540 23.96 -26.47 20.92
CA VAL A 540 25.42 -26.35 21.03
C VAL A 540 25.86 -24.93 20.72
N ILE A 541 26.92 -24.47 21.36
CA ILE A 541 27.39 -23.08 21.20
C ILE A 541 28.52 -23.06 20.18
N ASN A 542 28.31 -22.35 19.08
CA ASN A 542 29.33 -22.17 18.07
C ASN A 542 30.21 -20.97 18.46
N ILE A 543 31.51 -21.23 18.64
CA ILE A 543 32.53 -20.25 19.05
C ILE A 543 33.66 -20.08 18.02
N ASN A 544 33.62 -20.86 16.93
CA ASN A 544 34.70 -20.93 15.92
C ASN A 544 34.21 -20.52 14.54
N ASN A 545 32.95 -20.82 14.21
CA ASN A 545 32.28 -20.28 13.04
C ASN A 545 31.38 -19.15 13.57
N GLY A 546 31.50 -17.94 13.03
CA GLY A 546 30.52 -16.89 13.32
C GLY A 546 29.15 -17.29 12.77
N TYR A 547 28.09 -16.76 13.39
CA TYR A 547 26.73 -16.97 12.92
C TYR A 547 26.63 -16.60 11.43
N LYS A 548 26.10 -17.54 10.63
CA LYS A 548 25.89 -17.37 9.17
C LYS A 548 27.06 -16.69 8.43
N THR A 549 28.32 -17.06 8.76
CA THR A 549 29.52 -16.31 8.29
C THR A 549 29.66 -16.24 6.76
N ARG A 550 29.27 -17.30 6.01
CA ARG A 550 29.27 -17.23 4.54
C ARG A 550 28.35 -16.10 4.09
N ASP A 551 27.18 -16.08 4.69
CA ASP A 551 26.09 -15.19 4.38
C ASP A 551 26.58 -13.78 4.72
N ASN A 552 26.93 -13.49 5.97
CA ASN A 552 27.62 -12.26 6.42
C ASN A 552 28.75 -11.73 5.50
N ILE A 553 29.52 -12.61 4.85
CA ILE A 553 30.60 -12.20 3.94
C ILE A 553 30.11 -11.95 2.52
N ILE A 554 29.37 -12.89 1.93
CA ILE A 554 28.79 -12.73 0.58
C ILE A 554 27.94 -11.49 0.60
N TRP A 555 27.00 -11.49 1.52
CA TRP A 555 26.12 -10.41 1.87
C TRP A 555 26.93 -9.26 2.51
N ASN A 556 26.86 -9.08 3.84
CA ASN A 556 27.17 -7.85 4.63
C ASN A 556 28.52 -7.15 4.40
N GLN A 557 29.35 -7.63 3.48
CA GLN A 557 30.72 -7.17 3.22
C GLN A 557 31.05 -7.16 1.73
N VAL A 558 30.82 -8.25 0.97
CA VAL A 558 31.23 -8.33 -0.44
C VAL A 558 30.24 -7.61 -1.34
N LEU A 559 28.95 -7.81 -1.12
CA LEU A 559 27.89 -7.15 -1.87
C LEU A 559 27.76 -5.67 -1.43
N VAL A 560 27.82 -5.40 -0.12
CA VAL A 560 28.12 -4.06 0.48
C VAL A 560 29.24 -3.31 -0.25
N ALA A 561 30.31 -4.01 -0.61
CA ALA A 561 31.46 -3.39 -1.28
C ALA A 561 31.34 -3.34 -2.81
N LEU A 562 30.57 -4.24 -3.43
CA LEU A 562 30.39 -4.27 -4.88
C LEU A 562 29.45 -3.17 -5.35
N HIS A 563 28.42 -2.84 -4.57
CA HIS A 563 27.41 -1.90 -5.01
C HIS A 563 26.76 -1.14 -3.84
N GLY A 564 26.76 -1.65 -2.59
CA GLY A 564 26.47 -0.82 -1.41
C GLY A 564 25.62 -1.41 -0.30
N ASP A 565 25.39 -0.58 0.73
CA ASP A 565 24.70 -0.90 1.99
C ASP A 565 23.15 -0.91 1.93
N PHE A 566 22.50 -1.40 2.99
CA PHE A 566 21.24 -2.15 2.81
C PHE A 566 19.96 -1.35 2.69
N PHE A 567 20.12 -0.04 2.66
CA PHE A 567 19.10 0.90 2.29
C PHE A 567 19.69 1.82 1.20
N PRO A 568 19.09 2.00 0.00
CA PRO A 568 19.55 2.95 -1.02
C PRO A 568 19.66 4.41 -0.56
N ALA A 569 19.58 5.45 -1.38
CA ALA A 569 19.89 6.80 -0.82
C ALA A 569 18.99 7.57 0.34
N GLN A 570 16.72 7.94 0.78
CA GLN A 570 15.66 8.91 1.23
C GLN A 570 15.12 8.97 2.69
N PHE A 571 15.72 8.37 3.71
CA PHE A 571 15.64 8.96 5.09
C PHE A 571 16.78 9.90 5.38
N SER A 572 17.40 10.48 4.36
CA SER A 572 18.11 11.72 4.55
C SER A 572 17.06 12.87 4.59
N THR A 573 16.08 12.66 5.47
CA THR A 573 15.54 13.75 6.25
C THR A 573 16.75 14.52 6.84
N PRO A 574 16.59 15.81 7.12
CA PRO A 574 17.69 16.61 7.63
C PRO A 574 17.92 16.26 9.10
N ARG A 575 18.70 15.19 9.33
CA ARG A 575 19.06 14.53 10.60
C ARG A 575 18.08 14.79 11.72
N PHE A 576 17.10 13.89 11.86
CA PHE A 576 16.16 13.90 12.98
C PHE A 576 16.91 14.08 14.31
N SER A 577 16.69 15.22 14.97
CA SER A 577 17.54 15.61 16.08
C SER A 577 17.10 14.94 17.38
N LYS A 578 18.04 14.76 18.31
CA LYS A 578 17.70 14.27 19.65
C LYS A 578 16.70 15.20 20.36
N GLU A 579 16.70 16.49 20.03
CA GLU A 579 15.72 17.46 20.54
C GLU A 579 14.30 17.16 20.02
N ASP A 580 14.17 16.61 18.81
CA ASP A 580 12.88 16.28 18.20
C ASP A 580 12.36 14.91 18.64
N PHE A 581 13.26 13.92 18.82
CA PHE A 581 12.96 12.68 19.52
C PHE A 581 12.38 12.96 20.92
N ASP A 582 13.05 13.83 21.67
CA ASP A 582 12.66 14.16 23.04
C ASP A 582 11.39 15.03 23.09
N LYS A 583 11.09 15.82 22.04
CA LYS A 583 9.78 16.51 21.88
C LYS A 583 8.63 15.53 21.65
N ILE A 584 8.78 14.57 20.74
CA ILE A 584 7.74 13.55 20.49
C ILE A 584 7.49 12.76 21.78
N LYS A 585 8.55 12.30 22.43
CA LYS A 585 8.46 11.58 23.71
C LYS A 585 7.78 12.42 24.80
N ALA A 586 8.14 13.69 24.94
CA ALA A 586 7.50 14.60 25.91
C ALA A 586 6.02 14.88 25.58
N ASN A 587 5.66 15.02 24.29
CA ASN A 587 4.27 15.19 23.86
C ASN A 587 3.44 13.94 24.12
N ALA A 588 3.99 12.74 23.92
CA ALA A 588 3.36 11.49 24.32
C ALA A 588 3.11 11.45 25.84
N SER A 589 4.11 11.80 26.65
CA SER A 589 3.97 11.94 28.11
C SER A 589 3.03 13.06 28.58
N LEU A 590 2.58 13.94 27.68
CA LEU A 590 1.50 14.91 27.92
C LEU A 590 0.13 14.40 27.43
N GLN A 591 0.10 13.47 26.47
CA GLN A 591 -1.10 12.76 26.03
C GLN A 591 -1.47 11.54 26.90
N ASP A 592 -0.58 11.07 27.78
CA ASP A 592 -0.81 10.00 28.78
C ASP A 592 -1.87 10.36 29.88
N GLY A 593 -2.87 11.18 29.54
CA GLY A 593 -3.85 11.77 30.47
C GLY A 593 -5.34 11.60 30.09
N VAL A 594 -5.69 10.87 29.02
CA VAL A 594 -7.08 10.87 28.49
C VAL A 594 -8.08 9.98 29.27
N CYS A 595 -7.62 9.13 30.21
CA CYS A 595 -8.50 8.57 31.26
C CYS A 595 -8.39 9.33 32.61
N SER A 596 -7.95 10.59 32.62
CA SER A 596 -7.88 11.42 33.85
C SER A 596 -9.28 11.84 34.33
N MET A 597 -9.69 11.28 35.47
CA MET A 597 -10.98 11.58 36.11
C MET A 597 -11.04 13.02 36.67
N ASN A 598 -11.45 14.05 35.89
CA ASN A 598 -11.77 15.39 36.46
C ASN A 598 -12.58 16.42 35.61
N ASP A 599 -13.47 16.05 34.66
CA ASP A 599 -14.54 16.97 34.19
C ASP A 599 -15.85 16.25 33.83
N PRO A 600 -16.99 16.53 34.51
CA PRO A 600 -18.30 15.95 34.19
C PRO A 600 -19.14 16.67 33.12
N THR A 601 -18.67 17.75 32.47
CA THR A 601 -19.58 18.79 31.93
C THR A 601 -19.75 18.89 30.40
N GLN A 602 -19.07 18.09 29.57
CA GLN A 602 -19.22 18.18 28.11
C GLN A 602 -20.22 17.16 27.54
N GLN A 603 -21.41 17.64 27.14
CA GLN A 603 -22.41 16.89 26.37
C GLN A 603 -22.52 17.43 24.93
N PRO A 604 -22.56 16.56 23.89
CA PRO A 604 -23.11 16.92 22.59
C PRO A 604 -24.65 17.10 22.64
N PRO A 605 -25.26 17.96 21.80
CA PRO A 605 -26.68 18.32 21.88
C PRO A 605 -27.63 17.31 21.20
N THR A 606 -28.85 17.19 21.74
CA THR A 606 -29.90 16.25 21.30
C THR A 606 -30.92 16.87 20.33
N MET A 607 -31.59 16.06 19.47
CA MET A 607 -33.09 15.97 19.45
C MET A 607 -33.69 14.86 18.53
N LYS A 608 -34.59 14.05 19.12
CA LYS A 608 -35.88 13.51 18.56
C LYS A 608 -35.87 12.67 17.26
N SER A 609 -36.05 11.34 17.31
CA SER A 609 -37.33 10.57 17.45
C SER A 609 -38.30 10.65 16.25
N THR A 610 -38.81 9.54 15.67
CA THR A 610 -39.96 8.78 16.24
C THR A 610 -40.18 7.35 15.64
N ILE A 611 -39.98 6.31 16.47
CA ILE A 611 -40.79 5.08 16.73
C ILE A 611 -41.42 4.22 15.59
N SER A 612 -41.35 2.88 15.77
CA SER A 612 -42.22 1.76 15.28
C SER A 612 -41.67 0.90 14.10
N SER A 613 -41.75 -0.45 14.05
CA SER A 613 -42.02 -1.51 15.07
C SER A 613 -41.90 -2.95 14.48
N MET A 614 -41.50 -3.92 15.33
CA MET A 614 -41.73 -5.40 15.25
C MET A 614 -41.00 -6.30 14.22
N MET A 615 -40.27 -7.30 14.75
CA MET A 615 -39.92 -8.62 14.17
C MET A 615 -41.08 -9.66 14.45
N PRO A 616 -41.04 -11.00 14.19
CA PRO A 616 -39.91 -11.91 13.79
C PRO A 616 -40.22 -13.11 12.83
N THR A 617 -39.23 -14.04 12.68
CA THR A 617 -39.29 -15.52 12.42
C THR A 617 -38.87 -16.14 11.06
N THR A 618 -37.84 -17.04 11.11
CA THR A 618 -37.64 -18.37 10.43
C THR A 618 -37.71 -18.53 8.89
N GLU A 619 -37.00 -19.43 8.17
CA GLU A 619 -35.89 -20.40 8.42
C GLU A 619 -35.27 -20.96 7.09
N PHE A 620 -33.99 -21.38 7.13
CA PHE A 620 -33.27 -22.45 6.37
C PHE A 620 -33.23 -22.60 4.81
N ILE A 621 -32.01 -22.45 4.25
CA ILE A 621 -31.25 -23.27 3.25
C ILE A 621 -31.92 -23.74 1.92
N SER A 622 -31.39 -23.30 0.75
CA SER A 622 -30.61 -24.17 -0.20
C SER A 622 -30.30 -23.57 -1.61
N SER A 623 -29.01 -23.59 -1.99
CA SER A 623 -28.44 -23.90 -3.33
C SER A 623 -28.60 -23.02 -4.60
N THR A 624 -27.61 -23.20 -5.49
CA THR A 624 -27.49 -22.92 -6.95
C THR A 624 -27.08 -21.52 -7.45
N LEU A 625 -26.28 -21.53 -8.52
CA LEU A 625 -25.62 -20.39 -9.18
C LEU A 625 -26.51 -19.68 -10.22
N SER A 626 -26.20 -18.39 -10.42
CA SER A 626 -26.56 -17.52 -11.56
C SER A 626 -28.01 -17.00 -11.69
N TYR A 627 -28.10 -15.70 -12.06
CA TYR A 627 -29.31 -14.91 -12.39
C TYR A 627 -30.35 -14.78 -11.24
N PHE A 628 -30.63 -13.58 -10.70
CA PHE A 628 -30.79 -12.28 -11.36
C PHE A 628 -30.34 -11.07 -10.51
N SER A 629 -30.26 -9.90 -11.15
CA SER A 629 -30.11 -8.58 -10.51
C SER A 629 -31.18 -8.28 -9.45
N THR A 630 -30.80 -7.69 -8.33
CA THR A 630 -31.53 -6.53 -7.75
C THR A 630 -30.67 -5.75 -6.75
N THR A 631 -30.71 -4.41 -6.85
CA THR A 631 -30.23 -3.49 -5.82
C THR A 631 -31.08 -3.58 -4.55
N THR A 632 -30.48 -3.42 -3.36
CA THR A 632 -31.25 -3.11 -2.13
C THR A 632 -30.64 -1.90 -1.42
N THR A 633 -31.48 -0.93 -1.09
CA THR A 633 -31.10 0.42 -0.63
C THR A 633 -31.16 0.56 0.89
N SER A 634 -30.19 1.25 1.50
CA SER A 634 -30.47 2.05 2.70
C SER A 634 -31.52 3.11 2.37
N SER A 635 -32.45 3.40 3.28
CA SER A 635 -33.68 4.15 2.97
C SER A 635 -33.49 5.68 2.82
N SER A 636 -32.71 6.10 1.83
CA SER A 636 -32.67 7.50 1.38
C SER A 636 -33.98 7.88 0.68
N VAL A 637 -34.60 8.99 1.07
CA VAL A 637 -35.72 9.57 0.32
C VAL A 637 -35.16 10.30 -0.90
N SER A 638 -35.11 9.64 -2.04
CA SER A 638 -34.67 10.27 -3.30
C SER A 638 -35.85 10.90 -4.05
N THR A 639 -35.73 12.18 -4.39
CA THR A 639 -36.68 12.87 -5.28
C THR A 639 -35.99 13.31 -6.56
N ASP A 640 -36.75 13.48 -7.64
CA ASP A 640 -36.20 14.00 -8.89
C ASP A 640 -35.85 15.49 -8.78
N VAL A 641 -34.72 15.89 -9.37
CA VAL A 641 -34.29 17.28 -9.51
C VAL A 641 -33.91 17.57 -10.97
N GLU A 642 -34.32 18.72 -11.51
CA GLU A 642 -34.03 19.14 -12.89
C GLU A 642 -33.16 20.40 -12.90
N VAL A 643 -32.22 20.49 -13.85
CA VAL A 643 -31.40 21.68 -14.09
C VAL A 643 -31.40 22.04 -15.58
N ASP A 644 -31.73 23.29 -15.89
CA ASP A 644 -31.65 23.87 -17.23
C ASP A 644 -30.25 24.43 -17.49
N THR A 645 -29.54 23.87 -18.48
CA THR A 645 -28.20 24.30 -18.91
C THR A 645 -28.22 24.79 -20.37
N PRO A 646 -27.20 25.55 -20.83
CA PRO A 646 -27.09 25.96 -22.24
C PRO A 646 -26.97 24.79 -23.23
N ARG A 647 -26.51 23.62 -22.75
CA ARG A 647 -26.36 22.37 -23.51
C ARG A 647 -27.61 21.47 -23.44
N GLY A 648 -28.67 21.89 -22.76
CA GLY A 648 -29.94 21.16 -22.60
C GLY A 648 -30.35 20.96 -21.14
N ARG A 649 -31.53 20.35 -20.92
CA ARG A 649 -32.00 20.02 -19.57
C ARG A 649 -31.50 18.66 -19.11
N LEU A 650 -31.07 18.60 -17.86
CA LEU A 650 -30.66 17.36 -17.19
C LEU A 650 -31.59 17.06 -16.01
N LYS A 651 -31.80 15.78 -15.74
CA LYS A 651 -32.57 15.27 -14.60
C LYS A 651 -31.69 14.37 -13.72
N GLY A 652 -31.34 14.88 -12.54
CA GLY A 652 -30.58 14.20 -11.50
C GLY A 652 -31.49 13.61 -10.42
N ARG A 653 -30.92 13.32 -9.24
CA ARG A 653 -31.64 12.97 -8.01
C ARG A 653 -31.22 13.90 -6.88
N HIS A 654 -32.17 14.40 -6.10
CA HIS A 654 -31.89 14.85 -4.75
C HIS A 654 -31.76 13.62 -3.85
N VAL A 655 -30.77 13.59 -2.97
CA VAL A 655 -30.53 12.49 -2.03
C VAL A 655 -30.24 13.04 -0.64
N ASN A 656 -30.93 12.52 0.37
CA ASN A 656 -30.79 12.88 1.78
C ASN A 656 -30.57 11.61 2.62
N PHE A 657 -29.56 11.63 3.49
CA PHE A 657 -29.19 10.52 4.39
C PHE A 657 -29.60 10.74 5.86
N GLY A 658 -30.20 11.89 6.17
CA GLY A 658 -30.50 12.34 7.53
C GLY A 658 -29.46 13.34 8.06
N SER A 659 -29.85 14.13 9.06
CA SER A 659 -28.99 15.16 9.66
C SER A 659 -28.19 14.67 10.87
N ASN A 660 -28.08 13.36 11.09
CA ASN A 660 -27.43 12.79 12.26
C ASN A 660 -25.95 12.58 11.96
N THR A 661 -25.05 13.41 12.50
CA THR A 661 -23.61 13.27 12.23
C THR A 661 -22.93 12.10 12.93
N SER A 662 -23.66 11.32 13.75
CA SER A 662 -23.20 9.97 14.17
C SER A 662 -23.57 8.89 13.15
N ASP A 663 -24.49 9.17 12.23
CA ASP A 663 -24.69 8.32 11.08
C ASP A 663 -23.54 8.58 10.13
N PHE A 664 -22.85 7.50 9.84
CA PHE A 664 -21.73 7.37 8.93
C PHE A 664 -21.93 8.09 7.59
N TYR A 665 -23.19 8.20 7.15
CA TYR A 665 -23.66 9.19 6.17
C TYR A 665 -24.56 10.19 6.85
N TYR A 666 -24.38 11.46 6.49
CA TYR A 666 -25.30 12.51 6.86
C TYR A 666 -25.40 13.56 5.76
N GLY A 667 -26.38 14.44 5.88
CA GLY A 667 -26.62 15.54 4.97
C GLY A 667 -27.33 15.15 3.68
N GLU A 668 -27.30 16.06 2.73
CA GLU A 668 -28.13 16.03 1.53
C GLU A 668 -27.51 16.82 0.37
N ALA A 669 -27.83 16.44 -0.86
CA ALA A 669 -27.34 17.10 -2.07
C ALA A 669 -28.18 16.75 -3.30
N ASP A 670 -27.98 17.53 -4.37
CA ASP A 670 -28.41 17.19 -5.71
C ASP A 670 -27.26 16.50 -6.47
N ILE A 671 -27.55 15.34 -7.06
CA ILE A 671 -26.58 14.50 -7.79
C ILE A 671 -26.99 14.31 -9.25
N PHE A 672 -26.02 14.39 -10.16
CA PHE A 672 -26.19 14.16 -11.58
C PHE A 672 -25.09 13.20 -12.05
N LEU A 673 -25.47 12.04 -12.58
CA LEU A 673 -24.55 10.95 -12.93
C LEU A 673 -24.59 10.62 -14.43
N GLY A 674 -23.43 10.46 -15.06
CA GLY A 674 -23.33 10.03 -16.46
C GLY A 674 -23.62 11.13 -17.50
N ILE A 675 -23.31 12.40 -17.22
CA ILE A 675 -23.46 13.51 -18.16
C ILE A 675 -22.41 13.37 -19.29
N PRO A 676 -22.79 13.23 -20.57
CA PRO A 676 -21.82 13.17 -21.68
C PRO A 676 -21.26 14.56 -21.99
N TYR A 677 -19.98 14.78 -21.68
CA TYR A 677 -19.33 16.09 -21.81
C TYR A 677 -18.69 16.32 -23.20
N VAL A 678 -18.37 15.23 -23.89
CA VAL A 678 -17.98 15.15 -25.30
C VAL A 678 -18.92 14.22 -26.06
N LEU A 679 -18.90 14.29 -27.40
CA LEU A 679 -19.56 13.30 -28.25
C LEU A 679 -18.86 11.93 -28.12
N PRO A 680 -19.54 10.81 -28.40
CA PRO A 680 -18.94 9.47 -28.37
C PRO A 680 -17.61 9.43 -29.14
N PRO A 681 -16.48 9.09 -28.48
CA PRO A 681 -15.16 9.29 -29.06
C PRO A 681 -14.88 8.33 -30.21
N GLN A 682 -14.14 8.81 -31.19
CA GLN A 682 -13.60 7.97 -32.26
C GLN A 682 -12.23 7.42 -31.83
N ARG A 683 -12.01 6.12 -32.05
CA ARG A 683 -10.78 5.43 -31.65
C ARG A 683 -9.54 6.13 -32.25
N PHE A 684 -8.53 6.39 -31.41
CA PHE A 684 -7.31 7.13 -31.74
C PHE A 684 -7.50 8.55 -32.32
N LYS A 685 -8.66 9.19 -32.13
CA LYS A 685 -8.91 10.58 -32.58
C LYS A 685 -9.33 11.49 -31.42
N ARG A 686 -9.09 12.79 -31.55
CA ARG A 686 -9.40 13.79 -30.51
C ARG A 686 -10.91 13.86 -30.25
N SER A 687 -11.27 14.04 -28.98
CA SER A 687 -12.67 14.22 -28.56
C SER A 687 -13.21 15.60 -28.95
N VAL A 688 -14.53 15.73 -28.98
CA VAL A 688 -15.23 16.94 -29.43
C VAL A 688 -16.32 17.29 -28.41
N ALA A 689 -16.28 18.51 -27.85
CA ALA A 689 -17.26 19.02 -26.90
C ALA A 689 -18.71 18.69 -27.29
N ASN A 690 -19.48 18.15 -26.33
CA ASN A 690 -20.90 17.95 -26.52
C ASN A 690 -21.67 19.24 -26.22
N CYS A 691 -22.11 19.96 -27.24
CA CYS A 691 -22.90 21.18 -27.07
C CYS A 691 -24.42 20.95 -26.97
N GLN A 692 -24.93 19.72 -27.16
CA GLN A 692 -26.35 19.37 -26.96
C GLN A 692 -26.53 17.95 -26.41
N TYR A 693 -26.99 17.82 -25.17
CA TYR A 693 -27.26 16.51 -24.55
C TYR A 693 -28.36 15.70 -25.27
N THR A 694 -29.30 16.38 -25.93
CA THR A 694 -30.39 15.76 -26.70
C THR A 694 -30.68 16.53 -27.98
N ASN A 695 -30.86 15.80 -29.09
CA ASN A 695 -31.11 16.40 -30.42
C ASN A 695 -32.50 17.01 -30.58
N ASP A 696 -33.44 16.67 -29.69
CA ASP A 696 -34.84 17.12 -29.69
C ASP A 696 -35.17 18.09 -28.55
N GLY A 697 -34.18 18.42 -27.70
CA GLY A 697 -34.37 19.25 -26.51
C GLY A 697 -35.10 18.57 -25.35
N SER A 698 -35.26 17.24 -25.38
CA SER A 698 -35.80 16.47 -24.26
C SER A 698 -34.84 16.43 -23.06
N THR A 699 -35.37 16.14 -21.86
CA THR A 699 -34.57 16.06 -20.64
C THR A 699 -33.74 14.76 -20.60
N LEU A 700 -32.41 14.87 -20.58
CA LEU A 700 -31.55 13.70 -20.37
C LEU A 700 -31.59 13.28 -18.89
N THR A 701 -31.88 12.00 -18.63
CA THR A 701 -31.89 11.44 -17.28
C THR A 701 -30.48 10.98 -16.92
N VAL A 702 -29.88 11.64 -15.93
CA VAL A 702 -28.49 11.47 -15.48
C VAL A 702 -28.50 11.02 -14.02
N GLN A 703 -28.92 9.76 -13.81
CA GLN A 703 -29.19 9.19 -12.49
C GLN A 703 -28.38 7.91 -12.17
N GLN A 704 -27.54 7.45 -13.11
CA GLN A 704 -26.64 6.30 -12.99
C GLN A 704 -25.27 6.64 -13.60
N TYR A 705 -24.20 6.00 -13.15
CA TYR A 705 -22.86 6.19 -13.72
C TYR A 705 -22.78 5.75 -15.18
N GLY A 706 -22.02 6.49 -15.98
CA GLY A 706 -21.67 6.08 -17.33
C GLY A 706 -20.68 4.89 -17.33
N PRO A 707 -20.63 4.11 -18.42
CA PRO A 707 -19.76 2.94 -18.51
C PRO A 707 -18.27 3.32 -18.40
N ALA A 708 -17.45 2.35 -17.99
CA ALA A 708 -16.00 2.52 -17.93
C ALA A 708 -15.40 2.54 -19.34
N CYS A 709 -14.29 3.25 -19.53
CA CYS A 709 -13.50 3.11 -20.75
C CYS A 709 -12.80 1.74 -20.76
N TYR A 710 -12.66 1.12 -21.93
CA TYR A 710 -12.00 -0.18 -22.07
C TYR A 710 -10.57 -0.19 -21.52
N GLN A 711 -10.26 -1.22 -20.73
CA GLN A 711 -9.05 -1.34 -19.91
C GLN A 711 -8.77 -2.82 -19.54
N ALA A 712 -7.60 -3.08 -18.98
CA ALA A 712 -7.20 -4.40 -18.51
C ALA A 712 -7.87 -4.77 -17.17
N GLY A 713 -8.26 -6.04 -17.00
CA GLY A 713 -9.06 -6.48 -15.84
C GLY A 713 -10.45 -5.84 -15.83
N ASN A 714 -11.03 -5.65 -14.65
CA ASN A 714 -12.16 -4.74 -14.48
C ASN A 714 -11.79 -3.67 -13.44
N GLY A 715 -11.36 -2.50 -13.91
CA GLY A 715 -10.99 -1.37 -13.07
C GLY A 715 -12.18 -0.49 -12.66
N CYS A 716 -13.20 -1.12 -12.06
CA CYS A 716 -14.23 -0.48 -11.23
C CYS A 716 -14.58 -1.35 -10.00
N PRO A 717 -15.37 -0.86 -9.01
CA PRO A 717 -15.75 -1.64 -7.82
C PRO A 717 -16.88 -2.68 -8.02
N ASP A 718 -17.55 -2.67 -9.16
CA ASP A 718 -18.40 -3.77 -9.64
C ASP A 718 -17.63 -4.55 -10.70
N GLU A 719 -17.31 -5.81 -10.39
CA GLU A 719 -16.59 -6.72 -11.29
C GLU A 719 -17.37 -7.06 -12.58
N ASN A 720 -18.63 -6.64 -12.69
CA ASN A 720 -19.49 -6.73 -13.88
C ASN A 720 -19.75 -5.37 -14.57
N ALA A 721 -19.11 -4.28 -14.12
CA ALA A 721 -19.33 -2.93 -14.67
C ALA A 721 -19.18 -2.91 -16.21
N PRO A 722 -20.11 -2.29 -16.95
CA PRO A 722 -20.05 -2.26 -18.40
C PRO A 722 -18.89 -1.38 -18.89
N MET A 723 -17.99 -1.96 -19.68
CA MET A 723 -16.98 -1.22 -20.44
C MET A 723 -17.50 -0.84 -21.84
N SER A 724 -17.09 0.32 -22.32
CA SER A 724 -17.49 0.91 -23.61
C SER A 724 -16.34 1.74 -24.21
N GLU A 725 -16.37 1.98 -25.53
CA GLU A 725 -15.61 3.10 -26.13
C GLU A 725 -16.40 4.42 -25.96
N ASP A 726 -17.73 4.36 -25.97
CA ASP A 726 -18.61 5.46 -25.56
C ASP A 726 -18.70 5.51 -24.03
N CYS A 727 -17.65 6.03 -23.41
CA CYS A 727 -17.45 6.10 -21.96
C CYS A 727 -17.36 7.53 -21.39
N LEU A 728 -17.07 8.54 -22.23
CA LEU A 728 -16.63 9.88 -21.83
C LEU A 728 -17.75 10.73 -21.21
N THR A 729 -17.99 10.45 -19.93
CA THR A 729 -19.08 10.98 -19.11
C THR A 729 -18.56 11.53 -17.80
N LEU A 730 -19.31 12.47 -17.21
CA LEU A 730 -18.99 13.09 -15.92
C LEU A 730 -20.18 13.13 -14.97
N ASN A 731 -19.88 13.36 -13.70
CA ASN A 731 -20.81 13.32 -12.58
C ASN A 731 -20.64 14.60 -11.75
N VAL A 732 -21.72 15.14 -11.20
CA VAL A 732 -21.72 16.39 -10.42
C VAL A 732 -22.51 16.21 -9.13
N PHE A 733 -21.94 16.70 -8.03
CA PHE A 733 -22.49 16.65 -6.67
C PHE A 733 -22.51 18.07 -6.10
N THR A 734 -23.68 18.59 -5.74
CA THR A 734 -23.86 20.00 -5.34
C THR A 734 -24.81 20.15 -4.14
N PRO A 735 -24.55 21.06 -3.19
CA PRO A 735 -25.31 21.11 -1.94
C PRO A 735 -26.76 21.56 -2.13
N ASP A 736 -26.98 22.44 -3.11
CA ASP A 736 -28.29 22.88 -3.60
C ASP A 736 -28.09 23.49 -4.99
N VAL A 737 -28.68 22.86 -6.01
CA VAL A 737 -28.60 23.30 -7.41
C VAL A 737 -29.22 24.69 -7.61
N ASN A 738 -30.18 25.07 -6.75
CA ASN A 738 -30.92 26.33 -6.77
C ASN A 738 -30.24 27.45 -5.97
N SER A 739 -29.08 27.18 -5.35
CA SER A 739 -28.47 28.12 -4.42
C SER A 739 -28.07 29.43 -5.10
N ASN A 740 -28.44 30.53 -4.45
CA ASN A 740 -28.00 31.88 -4.81
C ASN A 740 -26.53 32.13 -4.44
N TYR A 741 -25.96 31.33 -3.54
CA TYR A 741 -24.53 31.31 -3.27
C TYR A 741 -23.86 30.32 -4.23
N LYS A 742 -22.81 30.75 -4.93
CA LYS A 742 -22.02 29.85 -5.76
C LYS A 742 -20.88 29.25 -4.93
N TYR A 743 -20.88 27.93 -4.82
CA TYR A 743 -19.89 27.18 -4.06
C TYR A 743 -18.61 27.00 -4.89
N PRO A 744 -17.40 26.98 -4.28
CA PRO A 744 -16.19 26.57 -4.97
C PRO A 744 -16.35 25.19 -5.60
N VAL A 745 -15.59 24.94 -6.65
CA VAL A 745 -15.66 23.71 -7.45
C VAL A 745 -14.37 22.93 -7.28
N MET A 746 -14.49 21.63 -7.04
CA MET A 746 -13.39 20.69 -7.05
C MET A 746 -13.64 19.72 -8.23
N LEU A 747 -12.76 19.71 -9.25
CA LEU A 747 -12.87 18.85 -10.44
C LEU A 747 -11.86 17.70 -10.44
N TYR A 748 -12.37 16.47 -10.38
CA TYR A 748 -11.57 15.26 -10.29
C TYR A 748 -11.40 14.48 -11.60
N ILE A 749 -10.14 14.26 -11.93
CA ILE A 749 -9.61 13.30 -12.92
C ILE A 749 -9.22 12.01 -12.17
N HIS A 750 -9.44 10.82 -12.71
CA HIS A 750 -8.73 9.62 -12.21
C HIS A 750 -7.46 9.37 -13.05
N GLY A 751 -7.14 8.11 -13.26
CA GLY A 751 -6.09 7.46 -14.06
C GLY A 751 -6.05 5.98 -13.72
N GLY A 752 -4.89 5.33 -13.76
CA GLY A 752 -4.60 3.98 -13.21
C GLY A 752 -3.57 3.23 -14.02
N GLY A 753 -2.27 3.41 -13.77
CA GLY A 753 -1.20 3.26 -14.76
C GLY A 753 -1.30 4.17 -15.99
N LEU A 754 -2.28 5.09 -16.06
CA LEU A 754 -2.91 5.57 -17.32
C LEU A 754 -3.44 4.39 -18.19
N MET A 755 -3.74 3.23 -17.60
CA MET A 755 -4.16 1.94 -18.18
C MET A 755 -5.59 1.49 -17.80
N PHE A 756 -6.02 1.75 -16.58
CA PHE A 756 -7.27 1.30 -15.95
C PHE A 756 -7.83 2.39 -15.02
N GLY A 757 -8.92 2.14 -14.27
CA GLY A 757 -9.60 3.08 -13.36
C GLY A 757 -10.90 3.67 -13.96
N CYS A 758 -11.84 4.16 -13.14
CA CYS A 758 -13.12 4.67 -13.68
C CYS A 758 -13.90 5.66 -12.80
N ALA A 759 -14.60 6.64 -13.39
CA ALA A 759 -15.34 7.68 -12.68
C ALA A 759 -16.53 7.19 -11.79
N GLY A 760 -17.06 5.99 -12.04
CA GLY A 760 -18.20 5.40 -11.30
C GLY A 760 -17.83 4.68 -10.01
N GLU A 761 -16.54 4.50 -9.80
CA GLU A 761 -15.87 4.12 -8.56
C GLU A 761 -15.98 5.12 -7.42
N TYR A 762 -16.53 6.28 -7.75
CA TYR A 762 -16.58 7.42 -6.87
C TYR A 762 -18.04 7.81 -6.53
N PRO A 763 -18.84 6.86 -6.00
CA PRO A 763 -20.28 6.96 -5.81
C PRO A 763 -20.76 7.93 -4.75
N TYR A 764 -20.95 9.20 -5.14
CA TYR A 764 -21.85 10.25 -4.62
C TYR A 764 -22.25 10.30 -3.14
N ASP A 765 -22.74 9.20 -2.57
CA ASP A 765 -23.34 9.11 -1.25
C ASP A 765 -22.36 9.52 -0.13
N GLY A 766 -21.06 9.51 -0.45
CA GLY A 766 -20.01 10.06 0.37
C GLY A 766 -19.51 11.46 0.02
N ALA A 767 -19.49 11.80 -1.27
CA ALA A 767 -19.28 13.17 -1.77
C ALA A 767 -20.14 14.13 -0.96
N ILE A 768 -21.39 13.71 -0.77
CA ILE A 768 -22.39 14.32 0.09
C ILE A 768 -21.86 14.43 1.52
N ALA A 769 -21.65 13.28 2.17
CA ALA A 769 -21.32 13.17 3.59
C ALA A 769 -20.18 14.10 4.00
N ASN A 770 -19.13 14.23 3.19
CA ASN A 770 -17.91 14.90 3.65
C ASN A 770 -17.37 16.09 2.82
N LEU A 771 -17.56 16.19 1.49
CA LEU A 771 -17.25 17.44 0.75
C LEU A 771 -18.44 18.38 0.65
N VAL A 772 -19.50 17.93 0.01
CA VAL A 772 -20.61 18.77 -0.46
C VAL A 772 -21.33 19.40 0.74
N ASN A 773 -21.52 18.64 1.82
CA ASN A 773 -22.01 19.15 3.10
C ASN A 773 -21.21 20.34 3.66
N ARG A 774 -19.95 20.50 3.28
CA ARG A 774 -19.09 21.63 3.69
C ARG A 774 -19.20 22.84 2.76
N GLY A 775 -20.02 22.79 1.71
CA GLY A 775 -20.26 23.88 0.78
C GLY A 775 -19.24 23.99 -0.35
N VAL A 776 -19.03 22.90 -1.10
CA VAL A 776 -18.37 22.86 -2.41
C VAL A 776 -19.24 22.09 -3.41
N VAL A 777 -19.05 22.34 -4.71
CA VAL A 777 -19.51 21.45 -5.79
C VAL A 777 -18.35 20.54 -6.18
N VAL A 778 -18.65 19.27 -6.44
CA VAL A 778 -17.63 18.28 -6.80
C VAL A 778 -17.98 17.61 -8.11
N VAL A 779 -16.97 17.35 -8.93
CA VAL A 779 -17.12 16.79 -10.28
C VAL A 779 -16.17 15.61 -10.48
N THR A 780 -16.60 14.57 -11.19
CA THR A 780 -15.76 13.40 -11.55
C THR A 780 -16.00 13.06 -13.02
N PHE A 781 -15.00 12.55 -13.74
CA PHE A 781 -15.20 12.18 -15.15
C PHE A 781 -14.33 11.02 -15.63
N GLN A 782 -14.83 10.30 -16.64
CA GLN A 782 -14.15 9.23 -17.37
C GLN A 782 -13.28 9.84 -18.47
N TYR A 783 -12.08 9.31 -18.70
CA TYR A 783 -11.26 9.63 -19.88
C TYR A 783 -10.59 8.38 -20.46
N ARG A 784 -10.09 8.43 -21.70
CA ARG A 784 -9.51 7.25 -22.34
C ARG A 784 -8.18 6.83 -21.73
N LEU A 785 -8.03 5.52 -21.59
CA LEU A 785 -6.93 4.85 -20.90
C LEU A 785 -6.20 3.86 -21.83
N SER A 786 -5.04 3.44 -21.36
CA SER A 786 -4.16 2.43 -21.93
C SER A 786 -3.79 2.70 -23.39
N THR A 787 -3.57 1.64 -24.17
CA THR A 787 -3.46 1.68 -25.62
C THR A 787 -4.50 2.61 -26.29
N LEU A 788 -5.73 2.75 -25.79
CA LEU A 788 -6.76 3.60 -26.41
C LEU A 788 -6.62 5.11 -26.11
N GLY A 789 -5.90 5.49 -25.05
CA GLY A 789 -5.67 6.87 -24.63
C GLY A 789 -4.25 7.41 -24.86
N PHE A 790 -3.26 6.52 -24.95
CA PHE A 790 -1.83 6.88 -24.89
C PHE A 790 -0.94 6.18 -25.93
N PHE A 791 -1.48 5.32 -26.80
CA PHE A 791 -0.73 4.84 -27.97
C PHE A 791 -0.47 5.98 -28.96
N THR A 792 0.79 6.22 -29.32
CA THR A 792 1.19 7.28 -30.25
C THR A 792 2.20 6.80 -31.29
N THR A 793 2.20 7.46 -32.45
CA THR A 793 3.36 7.48 -33.38
C THR A 793 3.78 8.92 -33.72
N TYR A 794 3.31 9.90 -32.94
CA TYR A 794 3.49 11.34 -33.17
C TYR A 794 2.94 11.79 -34.54
N THR A 795 1.84 11.16 -34.99
CA THR A 795 1.16 11.44 -36.27
C THR A 795 -0.30 11.86 -36.08
N GLU A 796 -0.93 12.41 -37.11
CA GLU A 796 -2.36 12.77 -37.10
C GLU A 796 -3.30 11.54 -36.97
N ASP A 797 -2.81 10.33 -37.26
CA ASP A 797 -3.55 9.07 -37.12
C ASP A 797 -3.37 8.37 -35.77
N PHE A 798 -2.23 8.58 -35.10
CA PHE A 798 -2.02 8.18 -33.72
C PHE A 798 -1.37 9.34 -32.95
N PRO A 799 -2.16 10.38 -32.61
CA PRO A 799 -1.68 11.53 -31.86
C PRO A 799 -1.43 11.15 -30.40
N SER A 800 -0.45 11.81 -29.79
CA SER A 800 -0.15 11.71 -28.37
C SER A 800 -1.27 12.24 -27.48
N ASN A 801 -1.22 11.85 -26.20
CA ASN A 801 -1.96 12.49 -25.10
C ASN A 801 -3.49 12.58 -25.29
N LEU A 802 -4.12 11.63 -26.01
CA LEU A 802 -5.58 11.63 -26.21
C LEU A 802 -6.35 11.59 -24.88
N GLY A 803 -5.88 10.80 -23.92
CA GLY A 803 -6.44 10.79 -22.56
C GLY A 803 -6.32 12.13 -21.84
N MET A 804 -5.28 12.94 -22.12
CA MET A 804 -5.10 14.28 -21.55
C MET A 804 -6.02 15.31 -22.21
N LEU A 805 -6.20 15.20 -23.54
CA LEU A 805 -7.11 16.06 -24.31
C LEU A 805 -8.57 15.82 -23.90
N ASP A 806 -8.93 14.58 -23.58
CA ASP A 806 -10.23 14.25 -22.96
C ASP A 806 -10.43 14.97 -21.61
N GLN A 807 -9.36 15.25 -20.85
CA GLN A 807 -9.40 15.99 -19.58
C GLN A 807 -9.51 17.51 -19.78
N VAL A 808 -8.89 18.06 -20.83
CA VAL A 808 -9.09 19.46 -21.24
C VAL A 808 -10.56 19.74 -21.57
N GLU A 809 -11.24 18.81 -22.27
CA GLU A 809 -12.66 18.97 -22.61
C GLU A 809 -13.57 18.84 -21.37
N ALA A 810 -13.21 18.03 -20.37
CA ALA A 810 -13.92 18.00 -19.08
C ALA A 810 -13.73 19.30 -18.27
N LEU A 811 -12.52 19.86 -18.27
CA LEU A 811 -12.22 21.18 -17.70
C LEU A 811 -13.03 22.30 -18.35
N ARG A 812 -13.11 22.31 -19.69
CA ARG A 812 -13.95 23.23 -20.46
C ARG A 812 -15.43 23.07 -20.12
N TRP A 813 -15.93 21.84 -20.03
CA TRP A 813 -17.31 21.59 -19.59
C TRP A 813 -17.57 22.18 -18.21
N VAL A 814 -16.67 21.99 -17.23
CA VAL A 814 -16.83 22.58 -15.90
C VAL A 814 -16.82 24.11 -15.95
N LYS A 815 -15.87 24.69 -16.70
CA LYS A 815 -15.77 26.15 -16.88
C LYS A 815 -17.06 26.76 -17.44
N ASP A 816 -17.65 26.08 -18.42
CA ASP A 816 -18.88 26.49 -19.11
C ASP A 816 -20.16 26.28 -18.28
N GLN A 817 -20.27 25.14 -17.59
CA GLN A 817 -21.58 24.63 -17.15
C GLN A 817 -21.78 24.65 -15.63
N ILE A 818 -20.72 24.60 -14.82
CA ILE A 818 -20.86 24.30 -13.38
C ILE A 818 -21.65 25.37 -12.60
N SER A 819 -21.74 26.59 -13.14
CA SER A 819 -22.57 27.68 -12.61
C SER A 819 -24.08 27.34 -12.55
N HIS A 820 -24.55 26.49 -13.46
CA HIS A 820 -25.91 25.96 -13.47
C HIS A 820 -26.15 24.94 -12.35
N PHE A 821 -25.10 24.26 -11.90
CA PHE A 821 -25.12 23.29 -10.80
C PHE A 821 -24.76 23.92 -9.44
N GLY A 822 -24.96 25.23 -9.27
CA GLY A 822 -24.59 25.93 -8.02
C GLY A 822 -23.08 26.20 -7.84
N GLY A 823 -22.21 25.79 -8.76
CA GLY A 823 -20.76 26.00 -8.66
C GLY A 823 -20.27 27.38 -9.09
N ASP A 824 -19.02 27.70 -8.76
CA ASP A 824 -18.33 28.92 -9.14
C ASP A 824 -17.21 28.64 -10.17
N PRO A 825 -17.39 29.01 -11.46
CA PRO A 825 -16.40 28.79 -12.52
C PRO A 825 -15.14 29.67 -12.40
N PHE A 826 -15.04 30.50 -11.35
CA PHE A 826 -13.85 31.30 -11.01
C PHE A 826 -13.19 30.86 -9.69
N ARG A 827 -13.69 29.80 -9.05
CA ARG A 827 -13.05 29.09 -7.93
C ARG A 827 -13.02 27.58 -8.22
N ILE A 828 -12.43 27.22 -9.36
CA ILE A 828 -12.15 25.82 -9.72
C ILE A 828 -10.79 25.42 -9.15
N THR A 829 -10.82 24.47 -8.22
CA THR A 829 -9.68 23.67 -7.79
C THR A 829 -9.56 22.46 -8.70
N LEU A 830 -8.44 22.34 -9.43
CA LEU A 830 -8.13 21.13 -10.18
C LEU A 830 -7.55 20.08 -9.24
N PHE A 831 -8.10 18.87 -9.30
CA PHE A 831 -7.70 17.81 -8.38
C PHE A 831 -7.98 16.40 -9.00
N GLY A 832 -7.16 15.82 -9.93
CA GLY A 832 -7.25 14.38 -10.35
C GLY A 832 -5.97 13.51 -10.53
N GLN A 833 -6.00 12.14 -10.68
CA GLN A 833 -4.94 11.33 -10.00
C GLN A 833 -4.47 9.77 -10.19
N SER A 834 -3.30 8.99 -9.77
CA SER A 834 -1.65 8.83 -9.66
C SER A 834 -0.36 8.89 -10.78
N ALA A 835 0.02 9.36 -12.06
CA ALA A 835 -0.24 10.06 -13.42
C ALA A 835 -0.99 11.42 -13.73
N GLY A 836 -2.25 11.55 -14.22
CA GLY A 836 -3.34 12.50 -13.75
C GLY A 836 -3.11 13.82 -12.96
N ALA A 837 -2.02 14.02 -12.21
CA ALA A 837 -1.50 15.25 -11.61
C ALA A 837 -0.03 15.50 -11.88
N ALA A 838 0.61 14.60 -12.58
CA ALA A 838 1.27 14.83 -13.84
C ALA A 838 0.27 15.29 -14.90
N SER A 839 -1.03 14.93 -14.89
CA SER A 839 -2.05 15.65 -15.67
C SER A 839 -2.49 16.99 -15.10
N VAL A 840 -2.91 17.17 -13.84
CA VAL A 840 -3.02 18.49 -13.15
C VAL A 840 -1.73 19.30 -13.24
N SER A 841 -0.55 18.74 -12.91
CA SER A 841 0.72 19.46 -13.07
C SER A 841 0.96 19.77 -14.55
N ALA A 842 0.73 18.84 -15.48
CA ALA A 842 0.73 19.16 -16.91
C ALA A 842 -0.31 20.22 -17.27
N HIS A 843 -1.49 20.30 -16.66
CA HIS A 843 -2.46 21.38 -16.85
C HIS A 843 -1.91 22.72 -16.32
N THR A 844 -0.97 22.72 -15.37
CA THR A 844 -0.23 23.94 -14.95
C THR A 844 0.88 24.34 -15.92
N TYR A 845 1.47 23.37 -16.64
CA TYR A 845 2.41 23.60 -17.75
C TYR A 845 1.68 23.87 -19.09
N SER A 846 0.46 23.36 -19.27
CA SER A 846 -0.21 23.26 -20.56
C SER A 846 -0.85 24.58 -20.95
N PRO A 847 -0.53 25.12 -22.14
CA PRO A 847 -1.19 26.33 -22.64
C PRO A 847 -2.70 26.13 -22.86
N LEU A 848 -3.19 24.87 -22.96
CA LEU A 848 -4.61 24.56 -23.16
C LEU A 848 -5.46 24.68 -21.88
N SER A 849 -4.85 24.80 -20.70
CA SER A 849 -5.58 24.64 -19.42
C SER A 849 -5.35 25.75 -18.41
N GLN A 850 -4.36 26.60 -18.61
CA GLN A 850 -3.92 27.60 -17.63
C GLN A 850 -5.04 28.46 -17.02
N ASP A 851 -6.03 28.89 -17.80
CA ASP A 851 -7.06 29.83 -17.32
C ASP A 851 -8.36 29.12 -16.86
N LEU A 852 -8.42 27.79 -16.98
CA LEU A 852 -9.59 26.99 -16.65
C LEU A 852 -9.74 26.84 -15.13
N PHE A 853 -8.64 26.64 -14.40
CA PHE A 853 -8.58 26.45 -12.95
C PHE A 853 -7.77 27.55 -12.23
N GLN A 854 -8.02 27.77 -10.94
CA GLN A 854 -7.49 28.91 -10.17
C GLN A 854 -6.68 28.48 -8.94
N GLN A 855 -6.86 27.23 -8.53
CA GLN A 855 -6.14 26.52 -7.47
C GLN A 855 -5.81 25.14 -8.05
N ALA A 856 -4.62 24.62 -7.74
CA ALA A 856 -4.30 23.22 -8.03
C ALA A 856 -4.06 22.50 -6.73
N ILE A 857 -4.30 21.20 -6.78
CA ILE A 857 -3.70 20.28 -5.86
C ILE A 857 -3.14 19.16 -6.74
N THR A 858 -1.82 19.19 -6.88
CA THR A 858 -1.02 18.26 -7.69
C THR A 858 -0.49 17.17 -6.81
N GLU A 859 -0.15 15.99 -7.35
CA GLU A 859 0.06 14.78 -6.53
C GLU A 859 1.17 13.89 -7.11
N SER A 860 2.09 13.42 -6.26
CA SER A 860 3.56 13.26 -6.38
C SER A 860 4.16 12.76 -7.68
N CYS A 861 3.46 11.93 -8.43
CA CYS A 861 3.71 11.84 -9.85
C CYS A 861 3.28 13.18 -10.46
N VAL A 862 4.12 14.19 -10.37
CA VAL A 862 3.97 15.47 -11.10
C VAL A 862 4.34 15.28 -12.57
N ALA A 863 4.24 16.33 -13.40
CA ALA A 863 4.35 16.22 -14.87
C ALA A 863 5.58 15.43 -15.32
N LEU A 864 6.71 15.65 -14.63
CA LEU A 864 8.02 15.06 -14.87
C LEU A 864 8.08 13.53 -14.67
N ALA A 865 7.28 12.98 -13.77
CA ALA A 865 7.37 11.59 -13.32
C ALA A 865 6.82 10.55 -14.32
N THR A 866 5.69 10.88 -14.97
CA THR A 866 5.10 10.05 -16.05
C THR A 866 5.39 10.60 -17.44
N PHE A 867 6.44 11.39 -17.60
CA PHE A 867 6.87 11.92 -18.89
C PHE A 867 7.70 10.90 -19.71
N GLU A 868 7.66 10.98 -21.04
CA GLU A 868 8.52 10.16 -21.93
C GLU A 868 10.03 10.44 -21.68
N GLY A 869 10.88 9.41 -21.79
CA GLY A 869 12.28 9.49 -21.37
C GLY A 869 12.51 9.46 -19.85
N SER A 870 11.47 9.39 -19.00
CA SER A 870 11.61 9.09 -17.58
C SER A 870 11.77 7.57 -17.35
N LEU A 871 12.71 7.19 -16.48
CA LEU A 871 12.91 5.79 -16.02
C LEU A 871 13.17 4.78 -17.16
N GLY A 872 13.79 5.24 -18.26
CA GLY A 872 14.39 4.43 -19.34
C GLY A 872 13.43 3.61 -20.23
N TYR A 873 12.12 3.60 -19.96
CA TYR A 873 11.18 2.66 -20.57
C TYR A 873 10.53 3.12 -21.90
N ASP A 874 11.33 3.71 -22.79
CA ASP A 874 10.85 4.27 -24.05
C ASP A 874 10.37 3.19 -25.06
N ASN A 875 9.42 3.57 -25.92
CA ASN A 875 8.85 2.78 -27.02
C ASN A 875 7.78 1.72 -26.66
N LEU A 876 6.96 1.92 -25.62
CA LEU A 876 5.83 1.02 -25.33
C LEU A 876 4.85 0.84 -26.52
N SER A 877 4.51 1.92 -27.24
CA SER A 877 3.70 1.83 -28.48
C SER A 877 4.32 0.92 -29.55
N ARG A 878 5.65 0.87 -29.63
CA ARG A 878 6.39 0.00 -30.56
C ARG A 878 6.28 -1.46 -30.14
N LYS A 879 6.53 -1.76 -28.86
CA LYS A 879 6.38 -3.11 -28.29
C LYS A 879 4.96 -3.63 -28.53
N ARG A 880 3.93 -2.84 -28.21
CA ARG A 880 2.51 -3.17 -28.46
C ARG A 880 2.19 -3.41 -29.93
N ALA A 881 2.71 -2.60 -30.86
CA ALA A 881 2.51 -2.83 -32.29
C ALA A 881 3.18 -4.11 -32.80
N GLN A 882 4.35 -4.47 -32.24
CA GLN A 882 5.07 -5.71 -32.56
C GLN A 882 4.34 -6.94 -32.00
N GLU A 883 3.88 -6.87 -30.75
CA GLU A 883 3.11 -7.92 -30.07
C GLU A 883 1.75 -8.17 -30.74
N LEU A 884 0.90 -7.14 -30.86
CA LEU A 884 -0.50 -7.26 -31.30
C LEU A 884 -0.67 -7.38 -32.83
N CYS A 885 0.20 -6.73 -33.61
CA CYS A 885 0.03 -6.61 -35.07
C CYS A 885 1.19 -7.19 -35.89
N HIS A 886 2.19 -7.78 -35.21
CA HIS A 886 3.36 -8.43 -35.82
C HIS A 886 4.03 -7.56 -36.88
N VAL A 887 4.17 -6.26 -36.61
CA VAL A 887 4.95 -5.34 -37.46
C VAL A 887 6.44 -5.58 -37.22
N SER A 888 7.28 -5.44 -38.25
CA SER A 888 8.72 -5.52 -38.04
C SER A 888 9.27 -4.19 -37.50
N GLN A 889 10.45 -4.26 -36.88
CA GLN A 889 11.22 -3.06 -36.50
C GLN A 889 11.39 -2.09 -37.70
N VAL A 890 11.61 -2.65 -38.91
CA VAL A 890 11.74 -1.88 -40.15
C VAL A 890 10.43 -1.20 -40.57
N ASP A 891 9.26 -1.79 -40.31
CA ASP A 891 7.97 -1.16 -40.64
C ASP A 891 7.71 0.07 -39.78
N PHE A 892 8.08 0.00 -38.49
CA PHE A 892 8.01 1.12 -37.55
C PHE A 892 9.01 2.23 -37.93
N ASP A 893 10.29 1.89 -38.12
CA ASP A 893 11.35 2.85 -38.44
C ASP A 893 11.20 3.50 -39.83
N THR A 894 10.47 2.87 -40.75
CA THR A 894 10.17 3.43 -42.09
C THR A 894 8.78 4.04 -42.21
N GLY A 895 8.04 4.20 -41.11
CA GLY A 895 6.75 4.88 -41.06
C GLY A 895 5.63 4.19 -41.85
N LYS A 896 5.68 2.86 -42.00
CA LYS A 896 4.70 2.09 -42.80
C LYS A 896 3.47 1.73 -41.96
N TRP A 897 2.77 2.76 -41.50
CA TRP A 897 1.68 2.63 -40.54
C TRP A 897 0.45 1.90 -41.06
N ASP A 898 0.24 1.79 -42.39
CA ASP A 898 -0.93 1.14 -42.99
C ASP A 898 -1.29 -0.20 -42.34
N LYS A 899 -0.35 -1.17 -42.30
CA LYS A 899 -0.57 -2.51 -41.73
C LYS A 899 -0.93 -2.46 -40.23
N MET A 900 -0.31 -1.54 -39.50
CA MET A 900 -0.51 -1.35 -38.07
C MET A 900 -1.88 -0.72 -37.78
N SER A 901 -2.23 0.33 -38.51
CA SER A 901 -3.50 1.04 -38.40
C SER A 901 -4.67 0.13 -38.74
N ASP A 902 -4.56 -0.58 -39.86
CA ASP A 902 -5.57 -1.53 -40.35
C ASP A 902 -5.77 -2.73 -39.40
N CYS A 903 -4.81 -2.99 -38.50
CA CYS A 903 -4.90 -3.95 -37.40
C CYS A 903 -5.57 -3.34 -36.16
N LEU A 904 -5.03 -2.24 -35.62
CA LEU A 904 -5.51 -1.60 -34.38
C LEU A 904 -6.96 -1.09 -34.48
N TYR A 905 -7.39 -0.63 -35.67
CA TYR A 905 -8.78 -0.22 -35.90
C TYR A 905 -9.77 -1.39 -36.06
N LYS A 906 -9.31 -2.63 -36.30
CA LYS A 906 -10.17 -3.81 -36.51
C LYS A 906 -10.19 -4.78 -35.33
N MET A 907 -9.24 -4.64 -34.41
CA MET A 907 -9.16 -5.44 -33.18
C MET A 907 -10.30 -5.08 -32.21
N ASP A 908 -10.74 -6.06 -31.40
CA ASP A 908 -11.67 -5.83 -30.30
C ASP A 908 -11.00 -4.95 -29.22
N PRO A 909 -11.69 -3.93 -28.65
CA PRO A 909 -11.14 -3.11 -27.57
C PRO A 909 -10.56 -3.92 -26.40
N LYS A 910 -11.14 -5.08 -26.07
CA LYS A 910 -10.66 -5.98 -25.02
C LYS A 910 -9.35 -6.65 -25.38
N ASP A 911 -9.10 -6.93 -26.66
CA ASP A 911 -7.85 -7.53 -27.12
C ASP A 911 -6.73 -6.48 -27.18
N LEU A 912 -7.04 -5.23 -27.54
CA LEU A 912 -6.08 -4.11 -27.53
C LEU A 912 -5.49 -3.83 -26.15
N VAL A 913 -6.27 -3.97 -25.08
CA VAL A 913 -5.85 -3.65 -23.70
C VAL A 913 -5.37 -4.85 -22.90
N LYS A 914 -5.55 -6.09 -23.38
CA LYS A 914 -5.19 -7.32 -22.61
C LYS A 914 -3.72 -7.37 -22.18
N LEU A 915 -2.80 -6.96 -23.05
CA LEU A 915 -1.37 -6.98 -22.74
C LEU A 915 -0.94 -5.89 -21.75
N ASP A 916 -1.80 -4.89 -21.50
CA ASP A 916 -1.57 -3.87 -20.48
C ASP A 916 -1.81 -4.40 -19.04
N ALA A 917 -2.40 -5.58 -18.88
CA ALA A 917 -2.52 -6.27 -17.59
C ALA A 917 -1.16 -6.66 -16.95
N ILE A 918 -0.10 -6.76 -17.76
CA ILE A 918 1.25 -7.17 -17.34
C ILE A 918 2.27 -6.02 -17.45
N ASN A 919 1.83 -4.77 -17.65
CA ASN A 919 2.71 -3.62 -17.75
C ASN A 919 2.80 -2.84 -16.44
N VAL A 920 3.85 -3.08 -15.67
CA VAL A 920 4.01 -2.53 -14.32
C VAL A 920 4.19 -1.01 -14.31
N ILE A 921 4.89 -0.44 -15.30
CA ILE A 921 5.39 0.96 -15.26
C ILE A 921 4.37 1.97 -15.88
N GLY A 922 3.21 1.50 -16.33
CA GLY A 922 2.14 2.33 -16.90
C GLY A 922 2.42 2.87 -18.32
N TRP A 923 1.58 3.79 -18.77
CA TRP A 923 1.82 4.64 -19.95
C TRP A 923 2.41 5.99 -19.54
N LYS A 924 2.93 6.73 -20.51
CA LYS A 924 3.61 8.03 -20.32
C LYS A 924 2.92 9.14 -21.10
N ILE A 925 3.14 10.38 -20.65
CA ILE A 925 2.74 11.64 -21.28
C ILE A 925 3.85 12.04 -22.26
N SER A 926 3.50 12.21 -23.53
CA SER A 926 4.45 12.62 -24.57
C SER A 926 4.64 14.15 -24.61
N SER A 927 5.71 14.63 -25.24
CA SER A 927 5.80 16.03 -25.71
C SER A 927 5.67 16.14 -27.23
N GLY A 928 5.38 17.36 -27.70
CA GLY A 928 5.37 17.73 -29.12
C GLY A 928 3.98 17.97 -29.70
N ASP A 929 2.94 17.95 -28.85
CA ASP A 929 1.58 18.36 -29.21
C ASP A 929 1.18 19.69 -28.54
N ASP A 930 -0.03 20.17 -28.79
CA ASP A 930 -0.54 21.41 -28.22
C ASP A 930 -0.87 21.32 -26.71
N PHE A 931 -1.03 20.11 -26.15
CA PHE A 931 -1.21 19.91 -24.72
C PHE A 931 0.13 20.02 -23.96
N MET A 932 1.18 19.37 -24.47
CA MET A 932 2.54 19.37 -23.92
C MET A 932 3.56 19.76 -25.01
N PRO A 933 3.77 21.06 -25.30
CA PRO A 933 4.55 21.51 -26.47
C PRO A 933 6.05 21.21 -26.44
N ASP A 934 6.61 21.05 -25.25
CA ASP A 934 8.03 20.75 -25.00
C ASP A 934 8.12 20.00 -23.65
N ILE A 935 9.31 19.52 -23.28
CA ILE A 935 9.53 18.84 -21.99
C ILE A 935 9.24 19.80 -20.81
N PRO A 936 8.76 19.32 -19.64
CA PRO A 936 8.35 20.20 -18.54
C PRO A 936 9.44 21.18 -18.06
N ASN A 937 10.72 20.77 -18.06
CA ASN A 937 11.88 21.63 -17.78
C ASN A 937 11.92 22.92 -18.62
N HIS A 938 11.49 22.85 -19.89
CA HIS A 938 11.45 24.01 -20.79
C HIS A 938 10.18 24.85 -20.61
N LEU A 939 9.10 24.26 -20.10
CA LEU A 939 7.83 24.92 -19.83
C LEU A 939 7.74 25.54 -18.43
N ALA A 940 8.62 25.17 -17.49
CA ALA A 940 8.67 25.71 -16.13
C ALA A 940 8.63 27.25 -16.03
N PRO A 941 9.36 28.04 -16.85
CA PRO A 941 9.27 29.51 -16.82
C PRO A 941 7.92 30.09 -17.29
N PHE A 942 7.02 29.26 -17.82
CA PHE A 942 5.71 29.66 -18.36
C PHE A 942 4.53 29.18 -17.49
N ARG A 943 4.83 28.46 -16.41
CA ARG A 943 3.89 27.74 -15.54
C ARG A 943 2.91 28.64 -14.77
N ASN A 944 1.72 28.12 -14.48
CA ASN A 944 0.67 28.78 -13.71
C ASN A 944 1.08 29.14 -12.25
N ASN A 945 1.26 30.42 -11.92
CA ASN A 945 1.46 30.86 -10.52
C ASN A 945 0.12 30.97 -9.78
N ILE A 946 -0.35 29.84 -9.25
CA ILE A 946 -1.61 29.66 -8.50
C ILE A 946 -1.32 29.25 -7.04
N PRO A 947 -2.29 29.35 -6.10
CA PRO A 947 -2.18 28.62 -4.85
C PRO A 947 -2.08 27.13 -5.18
N ILE A 948 -1.11 26.46 -4.59
CA ILE A 948 -0.97 25.02 -4.71
C ILE A 948 -0.78 24.39 -3.34
N LEU A 949 -1.54 23.33 -3.11
CA LEU A 949 -1.36 22.42 -1.99
C LEU A 949 -0.62 21.21 -2.56
N MET A 950 0.39 20.74 -1.84
CA MET A 950 1.31 19.71 -2.28
C MET A 950 1.76 18.91 -1.05
N GLY A 951 1.13 17.80 -0.73
CA GLY A 951 1.78 16.81 0.12
C GLY A 951 3.14 16.31 -0.43
N SER A 952 3.80 15.36 0.22
CA SER A 952 4.11 14.05 -0.41
C SER A 952 3.94 13.00 0.65
N MET A 953 3.72 11.81 0.18
CA MET A 953 3.49 10.68 1.01
C MET A 953 4.82 10.02 1.09
N HIS A 954 5.38 10.03 2.28
CA HIS A 954 6.78 9.68 2.46
C HIS A 954 7.12 8.29 1.88
N ASP A 955 6.13 7.43 1.60
CA ASP A 955 6.35 6.13 0.96
C ASP A 955 5.94 5.93 -0.53
N GLU A 956 5.81 6.98 -1.34
CA GLU A 956 5.23 6.94 -2.71
C GLU A 956 5.50 5.73 -3.62
N TRP A 957 6.71 5.19 -3.82
CA TRP A 957 7.04 4.19 -4.88
C TRP A 957 6.16 2.97 -4.79
N SER A 958 5.56 2.80 -3.64
CA SER A 958 5.14 1.57 -3.12
C SER A 958 3.85 0.97 -3.74
N TYR A 959 3.55 1.03 -5.05
CA TYR A 959 2.39 0.30 -5.70
C TYR A 959 2.93 -1.07 -5.85
N TYR A 960 4.07 -1.12 -6.53
CA TYR A 960 4.31 -2.16 -7.46
C TYR A 960 4.79 -3.47 -6.81
N ASP A 961 5.04 -3.58 -5.49
CA ASP A 961 5.07 -4.78 -4.62
C ASP A 961 3.67 -5.38 -4.50
N MET A 962 2.56 -4.64 -4.62
CA MET A 962 1.29 -5.21 -4.22
C MET A 962 0.67 -6.28 -5.14
N THR A 963 -0.05 -5.89 -6.19
CA THR A 963 -0.69 -6.71 -7.26
C THR A 963 0.19 -7.85 -7.65
N MET A 964 1.50 -7.68 -7.81
CA MET A 964 2.34 -8.81 -8.22
C MET A 964 2.70 -9.72 -7.01
N MET A 965 2.86 -9.24 -5.76
CA MET A 965 2.89 -10.12 -4.57
C MET A 965 1.55 -10.88 -4.55
N SER A 966 0.42 -10.17 -4.61
CA SER A 966 -0.93 -10.70 -4.84
C SER A 966 -1.28 -11.10 -6.28
N LEU A 967 -0.30 -11.56 -7.05
CA LEU A 967 -0.51 -12.43 -8.21
C LEU A 967 0.35 -13.68 -8.04
N GLY A 968 0.96 -13.88 -6.86
CA GLY A 968 1.95 -14.91 -6.61
C GLY A 968 3.24 -14.71 -7.38
N ILE A 969 3.55 -13.47 -7.76
CA ILE A 969 4.77 -13.12 -8.50
C ILE A 969 5.93 -12.91 -7.51
N ALA A 970 5.73 -12.35 -6.30
CA ALA A 970 6.78 -12.34 -5.28
C ALA A 970 6.41 -12.85 -3.87
N GLN A 971 7.35 -13.54 -3.20
CA GLN A 971 7.27 -14.15 -1.83
C GLN A 971 8.22 -13.54 -0.76
N TYR A 972 8.03 -13.78 0.56
CA TYR A 972 8.36 -12.82 1.65
C TYR A 972 9.76 -12.20 1.65
N ASP A 973 10.59 -12.50 2.63
CA ASP A 973 11.80 -13.30 2.48
C ASP A 973 12.69 -13.18 1.22
N ASN A 974 12.20 -12.91 -0.01
CA ASN A 974 12.90 -13.23 -1.27
C ASN A 974 14.18 -12.46 -1.54
N TYR A 975 14.61 -11.61 -0.63
CA TYR A 975 15.15 -10.35 -1.07
C TYR A 975 16.24 -9.89 -0.08
N THR A 976 17.49 -10.34 -0.31
CA THR A 976 18.72 -10.07 0.48
C THR A 976 19.76 -9.07 -0.05
N ARG A 977 20.72 -9.52 -0.86
CA ARG A 977 20.75 -8.98 -2.21
C ARG A 977 20.07 -9.89 -3.21
N GLU A 978 18.76 -9.91 -3.06
CA GLU A 978 17.81 -10.27 -4.08
C GLU A 978 16.93 -9.07 -4.65
N MET A 979 15.97 -8.19 -4.14
CA MET A 979 15.22 -7.12 -4.96
C MET A 979 15.03 -5.51 -4.77
N PHE A 980 15.53 -4.24 -5.11
CA PHE A 980 16.52 -3.09 -5.54
C PHE A 980 17.49 -2.89 -6.75
N GLU A 981 18.83 -3.09 -6.69
CA GLU A 981 19.80 -3.07 -7.80
C GLU A 981 19.17 -3.43 -9.18
N PHE A 982 18.23 -4.38 -9.28
CA PHE A 982 17.54 -4.80 -10.52
C PHE A 982 16.27 -4.05 -10.89
N GLU A 983 15.38 -3.69 -9.97
CA GLU A 983 14.34 -2.71 -10.21
C GLU A 983 15.03 -1.40 -10.57
N PHE A 984 16.15 -1.09 -9.92
CA PHE A 984 17.06 -0.02 -10.28
C PHE A 984 17.70 -0.31 -11.63
N ASN A 985 18.03 -1.54 -11.98
CA ASN A 985 18.56 -1.85 -13.30
C ASN A 985 17.53 -1.59 -14.40
N ILE A 986 16.25 -1.89 -14.14
CA ILE A 986 15.10 -1.62 -14.99
C ILE A 986 14.85 -0.12 -15.08
N LEU A 987 14.69 0.56 -13.94
CA LEU A 987 14.32 1.96 -13.80
C LEU A 987 15.49 2.90 -14.16
N GLY A 988 16.64 2.68 -13.53
CA GLY A 988 17.95 3.28 -13.80
C GLY A 988 18.67 2.69 -15.03
N SER A 989 17.97 1.97 -15.91
CA SER A 989 18.46 1.51 -17.23
C SER A 989 19.18 2.60 -18.02
N PHE A 990 18.77 3.86 -17.85
CA PHE A 990 19.37 5.04 -18.49
C PHE A 990 20.80 5.39 -18.04
N LEU A 991 21.27 4.94 -16.86
CA LEU A 991 22.54 5.43 -16.26
C LEU A 991 23.84 4.82 -16.84
N GLY A 992 23.75 3.82 -17.73
CA GLY A 992 24.90 3.26 -18.45
C GLY A 992 26.02 2.73 -17.53
N ASP A 993 27.22 3.29 -17.65
CA ASP A 993 28.38 2.92 -16.81
C ASP A 993 28.39 3.62 -15.44
N ARG A 994 27.69 4.76 -15.28
CA ARG A 994 27.67 5.57 -14.05
C ARG A 994 26.67 5.08 -13.01
N LYS A 995 25.77 4.22 -13.47
CA LYS A 995 24.93 3.27 -12.76
C LYS A 995 25.62 2.83 -11.44
N LYS A 996 26.70 2.05 -11.54
CA LYS A 996 27.54 1.52 -10.45
C LYS A 996 28.11 2.54 -9.44
N ASP A 997 28.10 3.85 -9.73
CA ASP A 997 28.51 4.93 -8.82
C ASP A 997 27.33 5.62 -8.13
N MET A 998 26.23 5.87 -8.86
CA MET A 998 24.99 6.53 -8.36
C MET A 998 24.49 5.93 -7.06
N LEU A 999 24.90 4.71 -6.84
CA LEU A 999 24.17 3.58 -6.39
C LEU A 999 24.82 2.97 -5.18
N LYS A 1000 26.16 2.96 -5.11
CA LYS A 1000 26.86 2.99 -3.81
C LYS A 1000 26.53 4.28 -3.07
N ILE A 1001 26.29 5.37 -3.79
CA ILE A 1001 25.69 6.60 -3.23
C ILE A 1001 24.20 6.46 -2.94
N LEU A 1002 23.50 5.55 -3.62
CA LEU A 1002 22.21 5.11 -3.13
C LEU A 1002 22.46 4.38 -1.82
N GLU A 1003 22.83 3.14 -1.93
CA GLU A 1003 23.01 2.17 -0.88
C GLU A 1003 23.84 2.60 0.34
N ASP A 1004 24.71 3.61 0.30
CA ASP A 1004 25.34 4.14 1.52
C ASP A 1004 24.40 4.97 2.43
N VAL A 1005 23.43 5.69 1.87
CA VAL A 1005 23.05 7.01 2.45
C VAL A 1005 21.72 7.04 3.20
N TYR A 1006 20.72 6.29 2.79
CA TYR A 1006 19.70 5.89 3.74
C TYR A 1006 20.29 4.79 4.59
N ALA A 1007 21.29 4.05 4.08
CA ALA A 1007 21.69 2.87 4.80
C ALA A 1007 22.36 3.12 6.13
N GLY A 1008 23.34 4.01 6.13
CA GLY A 1008 24.48 3.82 7.01
C GLY A 1008 25.36 2.65 6.53
N VAL A 1009 26.64 2.97 6.40
CA VAL A 1009 27.65 2.31 5.56
C VAL A 1009 28.25 1.00 6.14
N GLU A 1010 27.51 0.31 7.00
CA GLU A 1010 27.83 -1.05 7.48
C GLU A 1010 26.53 -1.80 7.72
N ALA A 1011 26.10 -2.59 6.74
CA ALA A 1011 24.74 -3.08 6.63
C ALA A 1011 24.71 -4.52 6.08
N PRO A 1012 23.82 -5.41 6.53
CA PRO A 1012 23.93 -6.83 6.20
C PRO A 1012 23.11 -7.16 4.97
N ASP A 1013 23.33 -8.24 4.21
CA ASP A 1013 22.44 -8.40 3.04
C ASP A 1013 21.21 -9.20 3.27
N ASP A 1014 21.23 -10.19 4.13
CA ASP A 1014 20.03 -10.96 4.37
C ASP A 1014 19.22 -10.41 5.52
N ASP A 1015 19.11 -9.03 5.47
CA ASP A 1015 17.18 -6.94 5.85
C ASP A 1015 15.78 -6.81 5.11
N HIS A 1016 14.78 -7.44 5.71
CA HIS A 1016 13.44 -7.45 5.18
C HIS A 1016 12.68 -6.28 5.66
N ASN A 1017 13.48 -5.22 5.89
CA ASN A 1017 13.24 -3.95 6.48
C ASN A 1017 14.16 -2.82 6.05
N LEU A 1018 15.02 -2.95 5.04
CA LEU A 1018 15.90 -1.82 4.70
C LEU A 1018 16.11 -1.49 3.21
N TRP A 1019 15.89 -2.41 2.26
CA TRP A 1019 15.76 -2.21 0.80
C TRP A 1019 14.56 -1.58 0.06
N MET A 1020 13.38 -1.45 0.65
CA MET A 1020 12.20 -0.64 0.39
C MET A 1020 12.22 0.67 1.17
N ARG A 1021 13.04 0.85 2.19
CA ARG A 1021 13.07 2.09 2.99
C ARG A 1021 13.73 3.13 2.08
N ALA A 1022 14.91 2.78 1.60
CA ALA A 1022 15.11 2.41 0.21
C ALA A 1022 13.88 2.31 -0.74
N MET A 1023 13.75 1.36 -1.67
CA MET A 1023 12.80 1.38 -2.80
C MET A 1023 11.42 1.99 -2.54
N SER A 1024 10.50 1.20 -1.99
CA SER A 1024 9.07 1.50 -1.96
C SER A 1024 8.77 2.68 -1.10
N GLY A 1025 9.27 2.65 0.12
CA GLY A 1025 9.34 3.73 1.05
C GLY A 1025 9.92 4.91 0.39
N VAL A 1026 11.21 4.99 0.22
CA VAL A 1026 11.79 6.29 0.01
C VAL A 1026 12.71 6.29 -1.21
N ALA A 1027 13.84 5.59 -1.33
CA ALA A 1027 14.67 5.56 -2.56
C ALA A 1027 14.00 5.60 -3.94
N PHE A 1028 12.95 4.85 -4.25
CA PHE A 1028 12.24 5.02 -5.53
C PHE A 1028 11.06 5.99 -5.47
N THR A 1029 10.57 6.33 -4.27
CA THR A 1029 9.61 7.41 -4.04
C THR A 1029 10.13 8.68 -4.66
N SER A 1030 11.26 9.23 -4.23
CA SER A 1030 11.80 10.38 -4.98
C SER A 1030 12.17 10.03 -6.42
N ALA A 1031 12.75 8.85 -6.71
CA ALA A 1031 13.17 8.51 -8.07
C ALA A 1031 12.07 8.62 -9.12
N ALA A 1032 10.82 8.37 -8.71
CA ALA A 1032 9.67 8.33 -9.60
C ALA A 1032 8.52 9.27 -9.17
N PHE A 1033 8.61 9.93 -8.02
CA PHE A 1033 7.55 10.70 -7.36
C PHE A 1033 8.11 11.93 -6.59
N THR A 1034 8.59 11.81 -5.33
CA THR A 1034 9.03 12.98 -4.52
C THR A 1034 10.16 13.85 -5.08
N SER A 1035 11.14 13.36 -5.87
CA SER A 1035 12.21 14.23 -6.44
C SER A 1035 11.65 15.04 -7.57
N PHE A 1036 10.83 14.40 -8.40
CA PHE A 1036 10.11 15.07 -9.46
C PHE A 1036 9.21 16.15 -8.87
N MET A 1037 8.48 15.85 -7.79
CA MET A 1037 7.67 16.86 -7.12
C MET A 1037 8.51 17.96 -6.49
N GLN A 1038 9.60 17.65 -5.78
CA GLN A 1038 10.44 18.70 -5.22
C GLN A 1038 11.04 19.56 -6.33
N ARG A 1039 11.38 19.00 -7.49
CA ARG A 1039 11.78 19.77 -8.68
C ARG A 1039 10.64 20.67 -9.16
N ASP A 1040 9.41 20.15 -9.25
CA ASP A 1040 8.17 20.88 -9.54
C ASP A 1040 7.94 22.05 -8.54
N PHE A 1041 8.26 21.84 -7.26
CA PHE A 1041 8.13 22.78 -6.16
C PHE A 1041 9.24 23.84 -6.17
N GLN A 1042 10.49 23.46 -6.44
CA GLN A 1042 11.59 24.40 -6.65
C GLN A 1042 11.37 25.25 -7.91
N ASP A 1043 10.80 24.68 -8.98
CA ASP A 1043 10.37 25.43 -10.15
C ASP A 1043 9.27 26.44 -9.79
N TYR A 1044 8.35 26.11 -8.89
CA TYR A 1044 7.40 27.09 -8.36
C TYR A 1044 8.07 28.20 -7.52
N LEU A 1045 9.02 27.86 -6.62
CA LEU A 1045 9.77 28.85 -5.83
C LEU A 1045 10.61 29.77 -6.73
N ALA A 1046 11.26 29.23 -7.76
CA ALA A 1046 12.05 29.97 -8.75
C ALA A 1046 11.17 30.94 -9.56
N ASN A 1047 9.94 30.54 -9.89
CA ASN A 1047 8.91 31.41 -10.48
C ASN A 1047 8.23 32.36 -9.46
N GLY A 1048 8.71 32.40 -8.21
CA GLY A 1048 8.26 33.33 -7.18
C GLY A 1048 6.90 33.01 -6.57
N ASN A 1049 6.39 31.78 -6.69
CA ASN A 1049 5.20 31.36 -5.95
C ASN A 1049 5.52 31.28 -4.45
N LYS A 1050 4.55 31.70 -3.63
CA LYS A 1050 4.61 31.70 -2.15
C LYS A 1050 3.31 31.26 -1.49
N ARG A 1051 2.30 30.90 -2.29
CA ARG A 1051 1.02 30.35 -1.83
C ARG A 1051 1.10 28.84 -1.97
N MET A 1052 2.06 28.28 -1.25
CA MET A 1052 2.42 26.88 -1.34
C MET A 1052 2.44 26.29 0.05
N TRP A 1053 1.78 25.15 0.16
CA TRP A 1053 1.73 24.35 1.36
C TRP A 1053 2.28 23.00 0.98
N LEU A 1054 3.59 22.81 1.24
CA LEU A 1054 4.09 21.46 1.35
C LEU A 1054 3.50 20.81 2.58
N TYR A 1055 3.35 19.49 2.51
CA TYR A 1055 3.19 18.69 3.70
C TYR A 1055 3.72 17.31 3.48
N LEU A 1056 4.78 16.95 4.18
CA LEU A 1056 5.05 15.53 4.25
C LEU A 1056 3.93 14.93 5.07
N MET A 1057 3.33 13.96 4.47
CA MET A 1057 2.44 13.10 5.16
C MET A 1057 3.43 12.19 5.98
N THR A 1058 3.42 12.20 7.36
CA THR A 1058 3.82 11.03 8.24
C THR A 1058 2.72 10.27 9.11
N TYR A 1059 1.44 10.70 9.33
CA TYR A 1059 0.37 9.93 10.05
C TYR A 1059 -0.28 8.65 9.40
N PRO A 1060 -0.14 7.50 10.10
CA PRO A 1060 -0.85 5.31 10.13
C PRO A 1060 -2.07 4.31 10.10
N LYS A 1061 -3.36 4.59 10.03
CA LYS A 1061 -4.50 3.83 10.58
C LYS A 1061 -5.62 3.79 9.55
N ALA A 1062 -6.56 2.93 9.85
CA ALA A 1062 -6.65 1.74 9.06
C ALA A 1062 -7.27 1.74 7.67
N ILE A 1063 -7.66 2.86 7.05
CA ILE A 1063 -7.82 2.82 5.58
C ILE A 1063 -6.46 2.86 5.02
N GLY A 1064 -5.65 3.78 5.57
CA GLY A 1064 -4.26 3.59 5.85
C GLY A 1064 -4.05 2.36 6.70
N ARG A 1065 -4.50 1.18 6.25
CA ARG A 1065 -4.11 -0.16 6.65
C ARG A 1065 -4.98 -1.34 6.03
N LEU A 1066 -5.05 -1.72 4.72
CA LEU A 1066 -6.15 -2.62 4.16
C LEU A 1066 -6.22 -4.17 3.71
N TYR A 1067 -5.38 -5.03 3.03
CA TYR A 1067 -4.63 -4.91 1.75
C TYR A 1067 -3.12 -5.40 1.63
N ASP A 1068 -2.70 -6.66 1.87
CA ASP A 1068 -1.64 -7.17 2.81
C ASP A 1068 -0.11 -7.44 2.47
N LEU A 1069 0.98 -7.19 3.28
CA LEU A 1069 2.37 -6.81 2.78
C LEU A 1069 3.76 -7.28 3.34
N PRO A 1070 4.07 -7.43 4.67
CA PRO A 1070 5.96 -7.77 5.97
C PRO A 1070 7.44 -7.24 5.69
N GLY A 1071 7.82 -6.23 6.51
CA GLY A 1071 8.64 -4.95 6.48
C GLY A 1071 8.39 -3.59 5.68
N PHE A 1072 7.44 -2.59 5.54
CA PHE A 1072 6.25 -1.70 5.97
C PHE A 1072 4.77 -1.94 6.62
N PRO A 1073 4.21 -1.94 7.87
CA PRO A 1073 2.80 -2.17 8.31
C PRO A 1073 2.00 -0.88 8.38
N ASP A 1074 2.59 0.16 7.84
CA ASP A 1074 2.33 1.52 8.21
C ASP A 1074 2.87 2.36 7.07
N ALA A 1075 2.42 1.95 5.92
CA ALA A 1075 3.16 2.02 4.71
C ALA A 1075 2.43 2.82 3.70
N VAL A 1076 3.13 3.72 3.07
CA VAL A 1076 2.49 4.81 2.36
C VAL A 1076 2.59 4.56 0.89
N PHE A 1077 1.93 3.46 0.57
CA PHE A 1077 0.95 3.32 -0.49
C PHE A 1077 1.25 4.24 -1.68
N HIS A 1078 0.22 4.92 -2.12
CA HIS A 1078 -0.05 5.45 -3.44
C HIS A 1078 -1.45 5.28 -4.06
N ASN A 1079 -2.42 5.53 -3.18
CA ASN A 1079 -3.70 6.19 -3.38
C ASN A 1079 -4.45 6.29 -2.05
N ALA A 1080 -3.97 5.57 -1.02
CA ALA A 1080 -4.59 5.54 0.28
C ALA A 1080 -5.17 6.84 0.81
N GLU A 1081 -4.63 8.08 0.62
CA GLU A 1081 -5.21 9.22 1.36
C GLU A 1081 -6.68 9.32 1.07
N LEU A 1082 -7.06 8.86 -0.10
CA LEU A 1082 -8.19 9.41 -0.74
C LEU A 1082 -9.41 8.99 0.06
N ALA A 1083 -9.29 7.98 0.94
CA ALA A 1083 -10.30 7.37 1.77
C ALA A 1083 -10.86 8.08 2.99
N TYR A 1084 -10.47 9.28 3.38
CA TYR A 1084 -11.32 9.96 4.38
C TYR A 1084 -12.28 11.00 3.84
N LEU A 1085 -12.02 11.73 2.75
CA LEU A 1085 -12.67 13.03 2.59
C LEU A 1085 -14.04 13.10 1.85
N TRP A 1086 -14.67 11.92 1.58
CA TRP A 1086 -16.10 11.63 1.18
C TRP A 1086 -16.77 10.42 1.97
N LYS A 1087 -16.65 10.09 3.27
CA LYS A 1087 -17.39 8.96 3.99
C LYS A 1087 -18.55 8.17 3.26
N MET A 1088 -18.41 6.90 2.85
CA MET A 1088 -19.29 6.24 1.81
C MET A 1088 -19.77 4.71 2.08
N LYS A 1089 -20.52 3.91 1.23
CA LYS A 1089 -21.11 2.54 1.55
C LYS A 1089 -20.95 1.20 0.69
N LYS A 1090 -19.86 0.97 -0.11
CA LYS A 1090 -19.24 -0.23 -0.82
C LYS A 1090 -17.68 -0.75 -0.68
N GLN A 1091 -16.62 -0.18 0.00
CA GLN A 1091 -15.50 -0.90 0.73
C GLN A 1091 -15.07 -0.69 2.29
N PHE A 1092 -15.89 -0.11 3.20
CA PHE A 1092 -15.91 0.24 4.67
C PHE A 1092 -17.26 0.07 5.39
N ASN A 1093 -17.95 -1.02 5.13
CA ASN A 1093 -18.33 -1.86 6.27
C ASN A 1093 -17.39 -3.06 6.18
N GLU A 1094 -16.10 -2.72 6.13
CA GLU A 1094 -14.92 -3.60 6.05
C GLU A 1094 -14.06 -3.44 7.36
N ALA A 1095 -14.58 -2.72 8.39
CA ALA A 1095 -14.21 -2.27 9.78
C ALA A 1095 -15.47 -1.79 10.72
N VAL A 1096 -16.52 -2.62 11.07
CA VAL A 1096 -17.29 -3.08 12.30
C VAL A 1096 -17.41 -4.66 12.65
N SER A 1097 -17.32 -5.68 11.73
CA SER A 1097 -16.93 -7.19 11.64
C SER A 1097 -15.43 -7.86 11.19
N THR A 1098 -14.17 -7.32 11.35
CA THR A 1098 -12.68 -7.37 10.97
C THR A 1098 -11.71 -6.78 12.05
N GLY A 1099 -11.41 -5.48 12.27
CA GLY A 1099 -10.75 -4.99 13.52
C GLY A 1099 -10.39 -3.50 13.78
N TYR A 1100 -10.50 -2.57 12.82
CA TYR A 1100 -9.52 -1.45 12.67
C TYR A 1100 -10.02 0.00 12.72
N VAL A 1101 -10.21 0.47 13.93
CA VAL A 1101 -11.23 1.46 14.22
C VAL A 1101 -11.03 1.99 15.69
N ASN A 1102 -11.56 3.16 16.13
CA ASN A 1102 -11.66 3.83 17.46
C ASN A 1102 -12.22 5.29 17.32
N ASN A 1103 -11.65 6.39 17.90
CA ASN A 1103 -12.22 7.77 17.88
C ASN A 1103 -11.43 8.98 17.27
N ASP A 1104 -10.30 8.89 16.55
CA ASP A 1104 -9.58 10.07 15.95
C ASP A 1104 -9.29 9.97 14.38
N ASP A 1105 -10.20 10.40 13.44
CA ASP A 1105 -10.81 9.65 12.24
C ASP A 1105 -12.11 10.18 11.58
N TYR A 1106 -13.33 9.73 11.90
CA TYR A 1106 -14.53 10.46 11.46
C TYR A 1106 -14.32 11.98 11.64
N ASP A 1107 -13.78 12.40 12.80
CA ASP A 1107 -13.16 13.67 13.23
C ASP A 1107 -12.15 14.34 12.27
N LEU A 1108 -11.76 13.67 11.21
CA LEU A 1108 -10.47 13.83 10.56
C LEU A 1108 -10.58 13.60 9.04
N SER A 1109 -11.36 12.62 8.62
CA SER A 1109 -12.33 12.82 7.55
C SER A 1109 -13.01 14.19 7.66
N GLU A 1110 -13.37 14.63 8.87
CA GLU A 1110 -13.74 16.02 9.09
C GLU A 1110 -12.60 17.04 8.89
N TRP A 1111 -11.36 16.75 9.31
CA TRP A 1111 -10.14 17.58 9.12
C TRP A 1111 -9.79 17.76 7.66
N PHE A 1112 -9.45 16.70 6.92
CA PHE A 1112 -9.25 16.72 5.49
C PHE A 1112 -10.43 17.42 4.83
N GLY A 1113 -11.66 16.95 5.06
CA GLY A 1113 -12.88 17.58 4.54
C GLY A 1113 -12.87 19.09 4.74
N ALA A 1114 -12.51 19.55 5.94
CA ALA A 1114 -12.34 20.95 6.26
C ALA A 1114 -11.16 21.57 5.49
N THR A 1115 -9.91 21.15 5.73
CA THR A 1115 -8.66 21.57 5.08
C THR A 1115 -8.77 21.74 3.56
N TRP A 1116 -9.45 20.80 2.92
CA TRP A 1116 -9.60 20.69 1.48
C TRP A 1116 -10.63 21.63 0.90
N THR A 1117 -11.83 21.59 1.46
CA THR A 1117 -12.84 22.55 1.08
C THR A 1117 -12.43 23.96 1.51
N ASN A 1118 -11.63 24.12 2.57
CA ASN A 1118 -11.01 25.39 2.96
C ASN A 1118 -9.99 25.84 1.89
N PHE A 1119 -9.16 24.94 1.36
CA PHE A 1119 -8.27 25.27 0.26
C PHE A 1119 -9.05 25.72 -0.98
N ALA A 1120 -10.10 25.01 -1.36
CA ALA A 1120 -10.98 25.42 -2.46
C ALA A 1120 -11.74 26.74 -2.18
N LYS A 1121 -12.20 26.97 -0.94
CA LYS A 1121 -12.91 28.19 -0.53
C LYS A 1121 -12.00 29.43 -0.43
N TYR A 1122 -10.79 29.26 0.06
CA TYR A 1122 -9.96 30.35 0.61
C TYR A 1122 -8.52 30.38 0.07
N GLY A 1123 -8.08 29.37 -0.70
CA GLY A 1123 -6.72 29.26 -1.24
C GLY A 1123 -5.65 28.97 -0.20
N ARG A 1124 -6.02 28.34 0.92
CA ARG A 1124 -5.15 27.89 2.02
C ARG A 1124 -5.84 26.78 2.84
N PRO A 1125 -5.09 25.82 3.40
CA PRO A 1125 -5.67 24.68 4.13
C PRO A 1125 -6.36 25.10 5.44
N CYS A 1126 -5.67 25.87 6.28
CA CYS A 1126 -6.20 26.32 7.57
C CYS A 1126 -6.78 27.74 7.50
N LEU A 1127 -7.80 28.00 8.33
CA LEU A 1127 -8.39 29.34 8.48
C LEU A 1127 -7.53 30.27 9.36
N ASN A 1128 -6.90 29.68 10.37
CA ASN A 1128 -5.88 30.28 11.22
C ASN A 1128 -4.48 30.11 10.58
N ASP A 1129 -3.47 30.75 11.18
CA ASP A 1129 -2.07 30.58 10.79
C ASP A 1129 -1.42 29.30 11.37
N ASP A 1130 -2.25 28.37 11.86
CA ASP A 1130 -1.88 27.05 12.41
C ASP A 1130 -1.24 26.11 11.36
N TRP A 1131 -1.25 26.50 10.07
CA TRP A 1131 -0.39 25.94 9.02
C TRP A 1131 0.21 27.10 8.20
N PRO A 1132 1.42 27.57 8.55
CA PRO A 1132 2.07 28.66 7.83
C PRO A 1132 2.50 28.22 6.43
N ASN A 1133 2.47 29.15 5.48
CA ASN A 1133 3.08 28.95 4.16
C ASN A 1133 4.60 29.05 4.24
N ILE A 1134 5.29 28.44 3.27
CA ILE A 1134 6.74 28.17 3.35
C ILE A 1134 7.57 29.47 3.43
N PRO A 1135 8.57 29.54 4.35
CA PRO A 1135 9.38 30.73 4.56
C PRO A 1135 10.30 31.00 3.37
N THR A 1136 10.62 32.27 3.14
CA THR A 1136 11.48 32.70 2.01
C THR A 1136 12.97 32.41 2.19
N SER A 1137 13.37 31.77 3.29
CA SER A 1137 14.75 31.44 3.63
C SER A 1137 14.78 30.54 4.87
N GLY A 1138 15.52 29.44 4.79
CA GLY A 1138 15.49 28.34 5.76
C GLY A 1138 15.11 27.04 5.05
N PRO A 1139 14.95 25.92 5.78
CA PRO A 1139 14.36 24.72 5.21
C PRO A 1139 12.88 24.91 4.89
N GLU A 1140 12.32 24.04 4.05
CA GLU A 1140 10.87 24.05 3.84
C GLU A 1140 10.11 23.73 5.13
N ILE A 1141 9.00 24.45 5.31
CA ILE A 1141 8.01 24.14 6.34
C ILE A 1141 6.91 23.33 5.68
N TYR A 1142 6.82 22.07 6.08
CA TYR A 1142 5.77 21.18 5.65
C TYR A 1142 4.89 20.91 6.86
N MET A 1143 3.56 20.83 6.70
CA MET A 1143 2.80 20.22 7.77
C MET A 1143 3.21 18.76 7.79
N ASP A 1144 3.71 18.27 8.91
CA ASP A 1144 3.74 16.83 9.13
C ASP A 1144 2.42 16.48 9.75
N ILE A 1145 1.59 15.88 8.93
CA ILE A 1145 0.21 15.75 9.29
C ILE A 1145 0.26 14.44 10.12
N THR A 1146 0.41 14.56 11.46
CA THR A 1146 0.78 13.46 12.40
C THR A 1146 -0.36 12.98 13.34
N GLY A 1147 -1.60 13.38 13.09
CA GLY A 1147 -2.82 12.86 13.73
C GLY A 1147 -3.60 13.80 14.64
N PRO A 1148 -4.95 13.77 14.63
CA PRO A 1148 -5.92 14.86 14.30
C PRO A 1148 -5.76 16.24 14.96
N LYS A 1149 -4.51 16.58 15.27
CA LYS A 1149 -3.88 17.83 15.62
C LYS A 1149 -2.47 17.71 14.97
N PRO A 1150 -2.21 18.24 13.77
CA PRO A 1150 -0.98 17.93 13.05
C PRO A 1150 0.24 18.62 13.67
N VAL A 1151 1.44 18.20 13.27
CA VAL A 1151 2.70 18.76 13.71
C VAL A 1151 3.40 19.46 12.55
N ILE A 1152 3.51 20.78 12.59
CA ILE A 1152 4.36 21.50 11.62
C ILE A 1152 5.82 21.04 11.79
N ARG A 1153 6.46 20.56 10.72
CA ARG A 1153 7.92 20.38 10.69
C ARG A 1153 8.56 21.49 9.87
N ASN A 1154 9.75 21.88 10.29
CA ASN A 1154 10.55 22.96 9.70
C ASN A 1154 12.00 22.51 9.42
N ASN A 1155 12.20 21.20 9.38
CA ASN A 1155 13.49 20.55 9.17
C ASN A 1155 13.81 20.50 7.66
N GLY A 1156 12.83 20.18 6.81
CA GLY A 1156 12.89 20.27 5.34
C GLY A 1156 12.27 19.06 4.64
N PHE A 1157 11.46 19.29 3.61
CA PHE A 1157 10.63 18.27 2.97
C PHE A 1157 11.46 17.28 2.14
N MET A 1158 11.51 16.03 2.59
CA MET A 1158 12.39 14.98 2.05
C MET A 1158 13.79 15.53 1.70
N SER A 1159 14.38 16.28 2.64
CA SER A 1159 15.26 17.39 2.26
C SER A 1159 16.54 16.97 1.54
N THR A 1160 17.21 15.92 2.00
CA THR A 1160 18.49 15.44 1.47
C THR A 1160 18.26 14.27 0.49
N ASP A 1161 17.04 13.75 0.50
CA ASP A 1161 16.47 12.73 -0.39
C ASP A 1161 16.36 13.31 -1.79
N ASN A 1162 15.82 14.53 -1.78
CA ASN A 1162 15.86 15.48 -2.85
C ASN A 1162 17.28 16.00 -3.17
N ILE A 1163 18.21 16.09 -2.21
CA ILE A 1163 19.62 16.37 -2.54
C ILE A 1163 20.19 15.21 -3.38
N ILE A 1164 19.92 13.96 -3.07
CA ILE A 1164 20.57 12.85 -3.77
C ILE A 1164 19.93 12.61 -5.15
N TRP A 1165 18.60 12.61 -5.25
CA TRP A 1165 17.92 12.43 -6.54
C TRP A 1165 17.92 13.67 -7.45
N ASN A 1166 17.90 14.91 -6.92
CA ASN A 1166 17.97 16.12 -7.75
C ASN A 1166 19.37 16.78 -7.84
N GLN A 1167 20.34 16.43 -7.00
CA GLN A 1167 21.68 17.04 -7.04
C GLN A 1167 22.80 16.02 -7.26
N VAL A 1168 22.78 14.86 -6.58
CA VAL A 1168 23.87 13.87 -6.73
C VAL A 1168 23.71 13.03 -8.00
N LEU A 1169 22.51 12.54 -8.32
CA LEU A 1169 22.19 11.95 -9.64
C LEU A 1169 22.62 12.88 -10.78
N VAL A 1170 22.31 14.17 -10.66
CA VAL A 1170 22.63 15.19 -11.65
C VAL A 1170 24.14 15.43 -11.77
N ALA A 1171 24.88 15.35 -10.65
CA ALA A 1171 26.35 15.42 -10.66
C ALA A 1171 27.02 14.17 -11.27
N LEU A 1172 26.32 13.03 -11.35
CA LEU A 1172 26.86 11.77 -11.87
C LEU A 1172 26.47 11.51 -13.33
N HIS A 1173 25.26 11.85 -13.73
CA HIS A 1173 24.72 11.56 -15.07
C HIS A 1173 24.70 12.78 -16.02
N GLY A 1174 24.57 14.00 -15.48
CA GLY A 1174 24.17 15.17 -16.26
C GLY A 1174 22.71 15.54 -15.96
N ASP A 1175 21.94 16.01 -16.94
CA ASP A 1175 20.50 16.22 -16.69
C ASP A 1175 19.77 14.87 -16.54
N PHE A 1176 18.58 14.93 -15.93
CA PHE A 1176 17.73 13.78 -15.63
C PHE A 1176 17.15 13.16 -16.91
N PHE A 1177 16.97 13.98 -17.96
CA PHE A 1177 16.56 13.54 -19.29
C PHE A 1177 17.77 13.33 -20.20
N PRO A 1178 17.82 12.26 -21.02
CA PRO A 1178 18.97 11.98 -21.87
C PRO A 1178 19.17 13.07 -22.94
N ALA A 1179 20.43 13.36 -23.29
CA ALA A 1179 20.83 14.43 -24.21
C ALA A 1179 20.24 14.34 -25.64
N GLN A 1180 19.50 13.27 -25.94
CA GLN A 1180 18.68 13.09 -27.13
C GLN A 1180 17.58 14.18 -27.25
N PHE A 1181 17.10 14.72 -26.13
CA PHE A 1181 16.13 15.82 -26.07
C PHE A 1181 16.77 17.23 -26.11
N SER A 1182 17.96 17.37 -26.69
CA SER A 1182 18.65 18.68 -26.84
C SER A 1182 18.10 19.56 -27.97
N THR A 1183 16.78 19.72 -27.99
CA THR A 1183 16.06 20.64 -28.89
C THR A 1183 16.32 22.11 -28.53
N PRO A 1184 16.12 23.06 -29.47
CA PRO A 1184 16.15 24.48 -29.14
C PRO A 1184 15.01 24.80 -28.17
N ARG A 1185 15.31 25.48 -27.05
CA ARG A 1185 14.32 25.88 -26.03
C ARG A 1185 13.07 26.50 -26.66
N PHE A 1186 11.90 25.92 -26.39
CA PHE A 1186 10.61 26.45 -26.79
C PHE A 1186 10.40 27.89 -26.30
N SER A 1187 9.78 28.73 -27.13
CA SER A 1187 9.70 30.17 -26.88
C SER A 1187 8.42 30.60 -26.19
N LYS A 1188 8.49 31.70 -25.42
CA LYS A 1188 7.29 32.32 -24.82
C LYS A 1188 6.28 32.78 -25.90
N GLU A 1189 6.76 33.20 -27.07
CA GLU A 1189 5.90 33.60 -28.18
C GLU A 1189 5.09 32.42 -28.72
N ASP A 1190 5.67 31.22 -28.75
CA ASP A 1190 5.02 30.00 -29.22
C ASP A 1190 4.08 29.42 -28.16
N PHE A 1191 4.45 29.50 -26.88
CA PHE A 1191 3.55 29.22 -25.75
C PHE A 1191 2.29 30.09 -25.83
N ASP A 1192 2.46 31.40 -26.00
CA ASP A 1192 1.35 32.35 -26.02
C ASP A 1192 0.51 32.24 -27.31
N LYS A 1193 1.07 31.78 -28.44
CA LYS A 1193 0.31 31.38 -29.64
C LYS A 1193 -0.62 30.20 -29.37
N ILE A 1194 -0.10 29.12 -28.76
CA ILE A 1194 -0.92 27.95 -28.46
C ILE A 1194 -2.01 28.33 -27.45
N LYS A 1195 -1.66 29.06 -26.38
CA LYS A 1195 -2.64 29.54 -25.38
C LYS A 1195 -3.71 30.42 -26.01
N ALA A 1196 -3.34 31.39 -26.87
CA ALA A 1196 -4.32 32.20 -27.58
C ALA A 1196 -5.22 31.39 -28.53
N SER A 1197 -4.71 30.29 -29.12
CA SER A 1197 -5.52 29.37 -29.92
C SER A 1197 -6.48 28.52 -29.08
N ALA A 1198 -6.09 28.17 -27.85
CA ALA A 1198 -6.93 27.49 -26.88
C ALA A 1198 -8.05 28.39 -26.36
N SER A 1199 -7.75 29.65 -26.01
CA SER A 1199 -8.76 30.64 -25.60
C SER A 1199 -9.78 30.97 -26.70
N LEU A 1200 -9.47 30.67 -27.97
CA LEU A 1200 -10.43 30.74 -29.09
C LEU A 1200 -11.29 29.46 -29.23
N GLN A 1201 -10.85 28.33 -28.66
CA GLN A 1201 -11.64 27.09 -28.53
C GLN A 1201 -12.47 27.04 -27.24
N ASP A 1202 -12.09 27.77 -26.19
CA ASP A 1202 -12.86 27.85 -24.93
C ASP A 1202 -14.26 28.51 -25.13
N GLY A 1203 -14.59 28.92 -26.36
CA GLY A 1203 -15.93 29.33 -26.80
C GLY A 1203 -16.68 28.33 -27.69
N VAL A 1204 -16.24 27.06 -27.81
CA VAL A 1204 -16.81 26.09 -28.78
C VAL A 1204 -18.33 25.87 -28.63
N CYS A 1205 -18.88 25.86 -27.41
CA CYS A 1205 -20.33 25.83 -27.20
C CYS A 1205 -20.95 27.23 -26.94
N ALA A 1206 -20.14 28.29 -26.94
CA ALA A 1206 -20.54 29.66 -26.60
C ALA A 1206 -21.05 30.47 -27.82
N MET A 1207 -21.75 29.82 -28.77
CA MET A 1207 -22.40 30.53 -29.88
C MET A 1207 -23.68 29.82 -30.39
N ASN A 1208 -24.71 29.83 -29.54
CA ASN A 1208 -26.07 29.44 -29.96
C ASN A 1208 -26.73 30.52 -30.84
N ASP A 1209 -26.42 30.50 -32.14
CA ASP A 1209 -27.30 31.02 -33.20
C ASP A 1209 -27.85 29.82 -34.00
N PRO A 1210 -29.13 29.43 -33.79
CA PRO A 1210 -29.75 28.30 -34.49
C PRO A 1210 -29.84 28.43 -36.02
N THR A 1211 -29.37 29.55 -36.60
CA THR A 1211 -29.37 29.78 -38.05
C THR A 1211 -28.00 29.60 -38.72
N GLN A 1212 -26.91 29.40 -37.96
CA GLN A 1212 -25.56 29.24 -38.53
C GLN A 1212 -25.12 27.77 -38.66
N GLN A 1213 -25.50 27.16 -39.77
CA GLN A 1213 -24.74 26.03 -40.32
C GLN A 1213 -23.33 26.52 -40.74
N LEU A 1214 -22.30 26.21 -39.96
CA LEU A 1214 -20.92 26.44 -40.40
C LEU A 1214 -20.51 25.40 -41.47
N PRO A 1215 -20.11 25.82 -42.68
CA PRO A 1215 -19.74 24.90 -43.75
C PRO A 1215 -18.32 24.35 -43.59
N ILE A 1216 -18.07 23.20 -44.21
CA ILE A 1216 -16.74 22.57 -44.32
C ILE A 1216 -15.83 23.43 -45.22
N THR A 1217 -15.28 24.54 -44.72
CA THR A 1217 -14.42 25.42 -45.55
C THR A 1217 -13.39 26.30 -44.80
N THR A 1218 -13.40 26.39 -43.47
CA THR A 1218 -12.64 27.43 -42.73
C THR A 1218 -11.45 26.92 -41.91
N MET A 1219 -10.62 26.04 -42.50
CA MET A 1219 -9.32 25.65 -41.93
C MET A 1219 -8.21 25.78 -42.97
N LYS A 1220 -8.06 26.99 -43.53
CA LYS A 1220 -7.13 27.28 -44.64
C LYS A 1220 -6.45 28.65 -44.61
N SER A 1221 -6.67 29.47 -43.57
CA SER A 1221 -6.19 30.84 -43.47
C SER A 1221 -4.92 31.02 -42.60
N THR A 1222 -4.64 30.11 -41.66
CA THR A 1222 -3.46 30.22 -40.76
C THR A 1222 -2.16 29.73 -41.42
N ILE A 1223 -2.24 29.00 -42.54
CA ILE A 1223 -1.09 28.46 -43.28
C ILE A 1223 -0.40 29.54 -44.15
N THR A 1224 -0.89 30.79 -44.14
CA THR A 1224 -0.49 31.85 -45.09
C THR A 1224 0.24 33.04 -44.44
N THR A 1225 0.91 32.85 -43.30
CA THR A 1225 1.62 33.95 -42.58
C THR A 1225 3.06 33.63 -42.12
N MET A 1226 3.62 32.48 -42.52
CA MET A 1226 5.04 32.13 -42.26
C MET A 1226 5.85 31.76 -43.52
N LEU A 1227 5.41 32.20 -44.70
CA LEU A 1227 6.17 32.06 -45.95
C LEU A 1227 6.18 33.37 -46.75
N THR A 1228 6.88 34.40 -46.24
CA THR A 1228 7.25 35.58 -47.05
C THR A 1228 8.43 36.38 -46.47
N THR A 1229 9.63 35.81 -46.44
CA THR A 1229 10.87 36.60 -46.52
C THR A 1229 12.02 35.73 -47.05
N THR A 1230 12.37 35.91 -48.32
CA THR A 1230 13.53 35.28 -48.96
C THR A 1230 14.80 36.08 -48.70
N GLU A 1231 15.90 35.41 -48.35
CA GLU A 1231 17.32 35.64 -48.72
C GLU A 1231 18.16 34.58 -47.96
N PHE A 1232 19.25 33.98 -48.45
CA PHE A 1232 19.92 34.02 -49.76
C PHE A 1232 20.50 32.62 -50.11
N ILE A 1233 21.00 32.43 -51.34
CA ILE A 1233 21.40 31.12 -51.92
C ILE A 1233 22.93 30.88 -51.90
N SER A 1234 23.33 29.59 -51.93
CA SER A 1234 24.62 29.03 -52.40
C SER A 1234 25.84 28.95 -51.46
N SER A 1235 26.29 27.71 -51.19
CA SER A 1235 27.58 27.24 -51.74
C SER A 1235 27.67 25.71 -51.97
N THR A 1236 27.74 25.32 -53.25
CA THR A 1236 28.44 24.14 -53.82
C THR A 1236 28.39 22.74 -53.17
N LEU A 1237 27.41 21.97 -53.64
CA LEU A 1237 27.53 20.59 -54.18
C LEU A 1237 28.92 19.95 -54.41
N SER A 1238 28.90 18.61 -54.25
CA SER A 1238 29.61 17.56 -55.01
C SER A 1238 31.08 17.19 -54.70
N TYR A 1239 31.32 15.88 -54.50
CA TYR A 1239 32.38 15.08 -55.15
C TYR A 1239 32.20 13.56 -54.85
N PHE A 1240 31.96 12.72 -55.89
CA PHE A 1240 32.14 11.24 -55.95
C PHE A 1240 31.34 10.33 -54.96
N SER A 1241 30.65 9.22 -55.29
CA SER A 1241 30.59 8.25 -56.42
C SER A 1241 31.84 7.35 -56.56
N THR A 1242 31.83 6.02 -56.66
CA THR A 1242 30.84 4.91 -56.82
C THR A 1242 31.39 3.65 -56.05
N THR A 1243 30.79 2.46 -55.87
CA THR A 1243 30.19 1.46 -56.82
C THR A 1243 29.41 0.32 -56.11
N THR A 1244 28.38 -0.20 -56.80
CA THR A 1244 27.87 -1.61 -56.93
C THR A 1244 28.61 -2.77 -56.22
N THR A 1245 27.99 -3.87 -55.75
CA THR A 1245 27.05 -4.87 -56.36
C THR A 1245 26.42 -5.78 -55.25
N SER A 1246 25.35 -6.60 -55.38
CA SER A 1246 24.37 -6.93 -56.45
C SER A 1246 23.20 -7.80 -55.91
N SER A 1247 22.12 -7.98 -56.69
CA SER A 1247 21.16 -9.12 -56.72
C SER A 1247 20.22 -9.37 -55.50
N SER A 1248 18.94 -9.78 -55.64
CA SER A 1248 18.11 -10.01 -56.86
C SER A 1248 16.62 -10.30 -56.58
N LEU A 1249 15.71 -9.61 -57.31
CA LEU A 1249 14.49 -10.15 -58.01
C LEU A 1249 13.34 -10.83 -57.18
N LEU A 1250 12.04 -10.87 -57.56
CA LEU A 1250 11.18 -10.21 -58.58
C LEU A 1250 9.67 -10.51 -58.34
N PHE A 1251 8.77 -9.63 -58.83
CA PHE A 1251 7.33 -9.82 -59.20
C PHE A 1251 6.31 -10.45 -58.19
N GLY A 1252 5.00 -10.15 -58.25
CA GLY A 1252 4.29 -9.08 -58.98
C GLY A 1252 2.79 -9.34 -59.28
N TRP A 1253 1.98 -8.27 -59.21
CA TRP A 1253 0.72 -8.00 -59.96
C TRP A 1253 -0.50 -8.95 -59.90
N ASN A 1254 -1.64 -8.40 -59.44
CA ASN A 1254 -3.02 -8.40 -60.01
C ASN A 1254 -4.11 -8.55 -58.93
N SER A 1255 -5.33 -7.98 -59.04
CA SER A 1255 -5.81 -6.80 -59.78
C SER A 1255 -7.21 -6.40 -59.24
N ILE A 1256 -7.60 -5.13 -59.38
CA ILE A 1256 -8.92 -4.61 -58.96
C ILE A 1256 -9.94 -4.76 -60.11
N ILE A 1257 -11.22 -4.48 -59.83
CA ILE A 1257 -12.34 -4.23 -60.77
C ILE A 1257 -13.20 -5.45 -61.13
N PHE A 1258 -14.28 -5.64 -60.37
CA PHE A 1258 -15.65 -5.67 -60.91
C PHE A 1258 -16.62 -5.24 -59.78
N VAL A 1259 -16.88 -3.94 -59.59
CA VAL A 1259 -17.84 -3.10 -60.33
C VAL A 1259 -19.27 -3.64 -60.28
N LEU A 1260 -20.11 -2.89 -59.55
CA LEU A 1260 -21.56 -2.73 -59.68
C LEU A 1260 -22.38 -3.93 -60.22
N LEU A 1261 -23.24 -4.49 -59.35
CA LEU A 1261 -24.70 -4.34 -59.37
C LEU A 1261 -25.25 -5.12 -58.14
N VAL A 1262 -25.77 -4.46 -57.10
CA VAL A 1262 -27.14 -3.93 -56.96
C VAL A 1262 -28.16 -4.99 -56.50
N LEU A 1263 -28.92 -4.61 -55.46
CA LEU A 1263 -30.10 -5.27 -54.86
C LEU A 1263 -29.87 -6.52 -53.98
N ILE A 1264 -30.38 -6.42 -52.74
CA ILE A 1264 -30.78 -7.49 -51.81
C ILE A 1264 -29.58 -8.26 -51.21
N ARG A 1265 -29.40 -8.30 -49.89
CA ARG A 1265 -30.41 -8.27 -48.82
C ARG A 1265 -29.98 -7.46 -47.60
#